data_AF-A0A928V9I6-F1
#
_entry.id   AF-A0A928V9I6-F1
#
_cell.length_a   1.000
_cell.length_b   1.000
_cell.length_c   1.000
_cell.angle_alpha   90.00
_cell.angle_beta   90.00
_cell.angle_gamma   90.00
#
_symmetry.space_group_name_H-M   'P 1'
#
loop_
_entity.id
_entity.type
_entity.pdbx_description
1 polymer ?
#
loop_
_entity_poly.entity_id
_entity_poly.type
_entity_poly.pdbx_seq_one_letter_code
_entity_poly.pdbx_strand_id
1 'polypeptide(L)'
;MLMSVVDRHFAQEIPVTEIIAQGSSNLNQQIYLRLRLALSLNLRRQILIAVCDDPSVRGQLAIQLESDLATELNGAGSRFTSFALDLDNPDVLQQIQACPISGMEVPSFQITGIDRLTRQPVHIQRIFLDSLVSIAQQLASLEFNLVLWVTRPWCRAIQQSVPEFWQWRTGLFEFEGDPFGRDQPQPVSAAPSNGHRKLKLDSELTNFVLASVMQTVNLDDQSEIAQVLESNSPEVEPLRILHQIEESRLSSATLATLYRQLGDWYRDRLDPTRPAAEYLTIIIRAYEQALKLVDMKSDEVPDLLNDIANLYWIKARSGSGSVVTNLEKALKAYQFAVDRTNPESQPQTYAMIQNNLGSVYSDLAIHQSSEENLQHAIDAYCASLEYRPFETDPGRYAATQNNLGTAYWNLAQYRSTMINLQSAIEAYNEALRYYTPDHEPLYYAMLQNNLGTAYWNLSRCDQAVQELAMAEDFLHLAIGAYRVALIYRTLEAAPLAYAATQNNLGTAYWHLANQTTTHYDDRAIHLLCAIDAYQEALMAVQYLESNLSHAPALSFDLSATHHHIGLAYYQTAIETRSELDQAERVKFLHHALKHQVRSAQGWENQPEFQKSAVGQFSQIIKAIYERNGIQGQTQALSQVPPAFLAQVMREL
;
A
#
# COMPACT_ATOMS: atom_id res chain seq x y z
N MET A 1 30.45 4.80 -23.85
CA MET A 1 31.67 4.48 -23.09
C MET A 1 31.23 4.33 -21.64
N LEU A 2 31.20 3.20 -20.94
CA LEU A 2 31.60 1.78 -21.09
C LEU A 2 30.40 0.94 -20.58
N MET A 3 29.86 -0.03 -21.33
CA MET A 3 30.00 -1.51 -21.12
C MET A 3 30.04 -1.94 -19.64
N SER A 4 29.05 -2.67 -19.10
CA SER A 4 28.76 -4.12 -19.28
C SER A 4 29.95 -5.07 -19.04
N VAL A 5 29.70 -6.13 -18.24
CA VAL A 5 30.48 -7.36 -17.99
C VAL A 5 31.37 -7.36 -16.74
N VAL A 6 30.88 -8.03 -15.68
CA VAL A 6 31.56 -9.06 -14.84
C VAL A 6 30.41 -9.88 -14.19
N ASP A 7 29.98 -10.98 -14.80
CA ASP A 7 30.31 -12.39 -14.43
C ASP A 7 29.77 -12.82 -13.05
N ARG A 8 28.72 -13.65 -12.94
CA ARG A 8 28.79 -15.12 -13.14
C ARG A 8 30.20 -15.64 -12.94
N HIS A 9 30.64 -15.81 -11.68
CA HIS A 9 31.60 -16.83 -11.23
C HIS A 9 31.79 -16.65 -9.71
N PHE A 10 30.96 -17.31 -8.91
CA PHE A 10 31.30 -17.87 -7.58
C PHE A 10 30.17 -18.83 -7.17
N ALA A 11 29.97 -19.86 -8.00
CA ALA A 11 29.46 -21.14 -7.51
C ALA A 11 30.69 -21.90 -7.00
N GLN A 12 30.98 -21.78 -5.71
CA GLN A 12 31.77 -22.79 -5.01
C GLN A 12 30.79 -23.59 -4.16
N GLU A 13 30.68 -24.87 -4.50
CA GLU A 13 30.02 -25.89 -3.70
C GLU A 13 30.61 -25.86 -2.29
N ILE A 14 29.82 -25.39 -1.32
CA ILE A 14 30.17 -25.53 0.10
C ILE A 14 29.70 -26.93 0.52
N PRO A 15 30.61 -27.82 0.97
CA PRO A 15 30.26 -29.18 1.36
C PRO A 15 29.48 -29.12 2.68
N VAL A 16 28.16 -29.33 2.60
CA VAL A 16 27.31 -29.57 3.76
C VAL A 16 27.68 -30.94 4.31
N THR A 17 28.55 -30.96 5.32
CA THR A 17 28.77 -32.15 6.13
C THR A 17 27.66 -32.20 7.18
N GLU A 18 26.94 -33.31 7.18
CA GLU A 18 25.95 -33.70 8.19
C GLU A 18 26.56 -33.78 9.60
N ILE A 19 25.67 -33.87 10.60
CA ILE A 19 25.84 -34.16 12.05
C ILE A 19 25.61 -32.84 12.85
N ILE A 20 24.47 -32.54 13.53
CA ILE A 20 23.68 -33.32 14.51
C ILE A 20 22.21 -32.81 14.66
N ALA A 21 21.31 -33.78 14.69
CA ALA A 21 20.10 -34.01 15.51
C ALA A 21 19.09 -32.91 15.89
N GLN A 22 17.83 -33.26 15.56
CA GLN A 22 16.59 -33.07 16.32
C GLN A 22 16.13 -31.64 16.62
N GLY A 23 15.36 -31.06 15.68
CA GLY A 23 14.22 -30.21 16.04
C GLY A 23 14.09 -28.83 15.39
N SER A 24 15.03 -28.37 14.57
CA SER A 24 14.94 -27.07 13.90
C SER A 24 14.24 -27.15 12.54
N SER A 25 13.29 -26.22 12.28
CA SER A 25 12.58 -26.14 11.00
C SER A 25 13.53 -25.79 9.85
N ASN A 26 13.23 -26.27 8.64
CA ASN A 26 13.96 -25.93 7.40
C ASN A 26 14.07 -24.40 7.20
N LEU A 27 13.08 -23.64 7.68
CA LEU A 27 13.07 -22.18 7.62
C LEU A 27 14.15 -21.54 8.52
N ASN A 28 14.30 -21.99 9.77
CA ASN A 28 15.36 -21.48 10.65
C ASN A 28 16.75 -21.71 10.05
N GLN A 29 16.95 -22.84 9.37
CA GLN A 29 18.19 -23.13 8.67
C GLN A 29 18.41 -22.17 7.49
N GLN A 30 17.39 -21.88 6.69
CA GLN A 30 17.49 -20.92 5.59
C GLN A 30 17.76 -19.49 6.08
N ILE A 31 17.09 -19.05 7.14
CA ILE A 31 17.28 -17.73 7.75
C ILE A 31 18.68 -17.63 8.36
N TYR A 32 19.15 -18.70 9.01
CA TYR A 32 20.50 -18.80 9.52
C TYR A 32 21.55 -18.66 8.40
N LEU A 33 21.38 -19.38 7.29
CA LEU A 33 22.26 -19.27 6.13
C LEU A 33 22.27 -17.86 5.53
N ARG A 34 21.12 -17.17 5.50
CA ARG A 34 21.03 -15.76 5.06
C ARG A 34 21.75 -14.80 6.01
N LEU A 35 21.63 -15.01 7.32
CA LEU A 35 22.34 -14.21 8.34
C LEU A 35 23.86 -14.40 8.20
N ARG A 36 24.31 -15.66 8.07
CA ARG A 36 25.72 -16.00 7.86
C ARG A 36 26.25 -15.42 6.55
N LEU A 37 25.49 -15.51 5.46
CA LEU A 37 25.85 -14.89 4.18
C LEU A 37 25.97 -13.38 4.29
N ALA A 38 25.03 -12.71 4.97
CA ALA A 38 25.07 -11.26 5.14
C ALA A 38 26.35 -10.79 5.85
N LEU A 39 26.84 -11.57 6.82
CA LEU A 39 28.09 -11.34 7.53
C LEU A 39 29.33 -11.71 6.70
N SER A 40 29.27 -12.78 5.91
CA SER A 40 30.40 -13.21 5.08
C SER A 40 30.71 -12.27 3.90
N LEU A 41 29.76 -11.40 3.53
CA LEU A 41 29.98 -10.32 2.56
C LEU A 41 30.96 -9.23 3.04
N ASN A 42 31.30 -9.21 4.33
CA ASN A 42 32.27 -8.30 4.96
C ASN A 42 32.06 -6.80 4.60
N LEU A 43 30.79 -6.40 4.49
CA LEU A 43 30.42 -5.00 4.30
C LEU A 43 30.68 -4.22 5.59
N ARG A 44 30.96 -2.91 5.49
CA ARG A 44 31.15 -2.05 6.66
C ARG A 44 29.80 -1.56 7.20
N ARG A 45 29.69 -1.37 8.52
CA ARG A 45 28.56 -0.70 9.20
C ARG A 45 27.22 -1.43 9.07
N GLN A 46 27.26 -2.76 9.08
CA GLN A 46 26.04 -3.56 9.10
C GLN A 46 25.44 -3.59 10.50
N ILE A 47 24.13 -3.33 10.58
CA ILE A 47 23.34 -3.56 11.79
C ILE A 47 22.31 -4.65 11.44
N LEU A 48 22.51 -5.84 11.99
CA LEU A 48 21.69 -7.01 11.75
C LEU A 48 20.91 -7.33 13.02
N ILE A 49 19.61 -7.53 12.89
CA ILE A 49 18.73 -7.85 14.01
C ILE A 49 18.24 -9.28 13.83
N ALA A 50 18.63 -10.16 14.76
CA ALA A 50 18.23 -11.55 14.80
C ALA A 50 17.15 -11.72 15.87
N VAL A 51 15.90 -11.95 15.43
CA VAL A 51 14.73 -12.04 16.30
C VAL A 51 14.41 -13.50 16.55
N CYS A 52 14.40 -13.93 17.80
CA CYS A 52 13.98 -15.28 18.18
C CYS A 52 13.43 -15.22 19.60
N ASP A 53 12.19 -15.66 19.81
CA ASP A 53 11.57 -15.63 21.13
C ASP A 53 11.98 -16.82 22.00
N ASP A 54 12.22 -17.98 21.39
CA ASP A 54 12.66 -19.19 22.08
C ASP A 54 14.10 -19.04 22.58
N PRO A 55 14.33 -19.05 23.90
CA PRO A 55 15.65 -18.85 24.47
C PRO A 55 16.63 -19.99 24.13
N SER A 56 16.13 -21.21 23.94
CA SER A 56 16.95 -22.37 23.59
C SER A 56 17.42 -22.27 22.14
N VAL A 57 16.50 -21.99 21.22
CA VAL A 57 16.82 -21.84 19.79
C VAL A 57 17.71 -20.62 19.56
N ARG A 58 17.39 -19.47 20.17
CA ARG A 58 18.22 -18.25 20.09
C ARG A 58 19.65 -18.52 20.56
N GLY A 59 19.81 -19.20 21.69
CA GLY A 59 21.11 -19.55 22.25
C GLY A 59 21.90 -20.49 21.34
N GLN A 60 21.25 -21.54 20.83
CA GLN A 60 21.88 -22.50 19.90
C GLN A 60 22.34 -21.81 18.61
N LEU A 61 21.51 -20.95 18.01
CA LEU A 61 21.85 -20.24 16.78
C LEU A 61 22.99 -19.23 16.98
N ALA A 62 23.00 -18.50 18.10
CA ALA A 62 24.08 -17.57 18.40
C ALA A 62 25.43 -18.28 18.61
N ILE A 63 25.43 -19.44 19.30
CA ILE A 63 26.62 -20.29 19.48
C ILE A 63 27.07 -20.88 18.14
N GLN A 64 26.12 -21.35 17.31
CA GLN A 64 26.43 -21.87 15.99
C GLN A 64 27.06 -20.80 15.10
N LEU A 65 26.53 -19.57 15.12
CA LEU A 65 27.06 -18.44 14.34
C LEU A 65 28.50 -18.10 14.76
N GLU A 66 28.77 -18.11 16.06
CA GLU A 66 30.12 -17.92 16.60
C GLU A 66 31.07 -19.02 16.13
N SER A 67 30.65 -20.28 16.24
CA SER A 67 31.44 -21.43 15.82
C SER A 67 31.73 -21.42 14.33
N ASP A 68 30.69 -21.23 13.49
CA ASP A 68 30.81 -21.25 12.03
C ASP A 68 31.80 -20.20 11.54
N LEU A 69 31.68 -18.97 12.02
CA LEU A 69 32.55 -17.86 11.65
C LEU A 69 33.96 -18.04 12.24
N ALA A 70 34.11 -18.65 13.43
CA ALA A 70 35.42 -19.00 13.96
C ALA A 70 36.15 -20.06 13.11
N THR A 71 35.44 -21.04 12.53
CA THR A 71 36.06 -22.05 11.64
C THR A 71 36.44 -21.53 10.26
N GLU A 72 35.67 -20.62 9.68
CA GLU A 72 35.95 -20.03 8.35
C GLU A 72 37.10 -19.01 8.39
N LEU A 73 37.41 -18.44 9.57
CA LEU A 73 38.32 -17.31 9.73
C LEU A 73 39.74 -17.70 10.21
N ASN A 74 40.06 -19.00 10.32
CA ASN A 74 41.45 -19.46 10.58
C ASN A 74 42.46 -19.14 9.45
N GLY A 75 42.00 -18.57 8.33
CA GLY A 75 42.86 -18.11 7.23
C GLY A 75 42.80 -16.62 6.90
N ALA A 76 41.84 -15.85 7.44
CA ALA A 76 41.58 -14.48 6.98
C ALA A 76 40.96 -13.59 8.07
N GLY A 77 41.78 -13.17 9.04
CA GLY A 77 41.82 -11.80 9.61
C GLY A 77 40.61 -11.17 10.32
N SER A 78 39.37 -11.52 10.01
CA SER A 78 38.17 -10.86 10.55
C SER A 78 37.84 -11.42 11.94
N ARG A 79 37.70 -10.53 12.93
CA ARG A 79 37.43 -10.92 14.32
C ARG A 79 35.93 -10.80 14.59
N PHE A 80 35.21 -11.92 14.53
CA PHE A 80 33.85 -12.03 15.05
C PHE A 80 33.91 -12.23 16.57
N THR A 81 33.35 -11.31 17.34
CA THR A 81 33.39 -11.34 18.81
C THR A 81 31.99 -11.43 19.37
N SER A 82 31.76 -12.42 20.23
CA SER A 82 30.48 -12.69 20.88
C SER A 82 30.55 -12.31 22.35
N PHE A 83 29.56 -11.57 22.83
CA PHE A 83 29.39 -11.38 24.26
C PHE A 83 27.92 -11.31 24.67
N ALA A 84 27.65 -11.75 25.90
CA ALA A 84 26.38 -11.54 26.54
C ALA A 84 26.32 -10.12 27.10
N LEU A 85 25.21 -9.44 26.91
CA LEU A 85 24.99 -8.09 27.41
C LEU A 85 25.16 -8.04 28.93
N ASP A 86 26.09 -7.20 29.41
CA ASP A 86 26.24 -6.91 30.83
C ASP A 86 24.99 -6.17 31.36
N LEU A 87 24.29 -6.76 32.33
CA LEU A 87 23.06 -6.19 32.88
C LEU A 87 23.33 -5.11 33.95
N ASP A 88 24.54 -5.08 34.51
CA ASP A 88 24.94 -4.01 35.45
C ASP A 88 25.27 -2.72 34.69
N ASN A 89 25.67 -2.83 33.42
CA ASN A 89 25.90 -1.70 32.52
C ASN A 89 25.57 -2.06 31.05
N PRO A 90 24.30 -2.01 30.63
CA PRO A 90 23.87 -2.51 29.33
C PRO A 90 24.13 -1.54 28.17
N ASP A 91 25.20 -0.74 28.25
CA ASP A 91 25.66 0.12 27.15
C ASP A 91 26.44 -0.71 26.12
N VAL A 92 25.79 -0.97 24.98
CA VAL A 92 26.36 -1.78 23.89
C VAL A 92 27.60 -1.12 23.29
N LEU A 93 27.58 0.20 23.11
CA LEU A 93 28.68 0.93 22.47
C LEU A 93 29.92 0.94 23.37
N GLN A 94 29.74 1.15 24.67
CA GLN A 94 30.82 1.11 25.65
C GLN A 94 31.46 -0.30 25.72
N GLN A 95 30.65 -1.35 25.70
CA GLN A 95 31.14 -2.74 25.70
C GLN A 95 31.93 -3.07 24.42
N ILE A 96 31.49 -2.57 23.26
CA ILE A 96 32.23 -2.70 22.00
C ILE A 96 33.57 -1.94 22.04
N GLN A 97 33.57 -0.70 22.54
CA GLN A 97 34.77 0.15 22.62
C GLN A 97 35.82 -0.37 23.62
N ALA A 98 35.40 -1.13 24.63
CA ALA A 98 36.30 -1.76 25.58
C ALA A 98 37.07 -2.97 24.99
N CYS A 99 36.68 -3.47 23.81
CA CYS A 99 37.36 -4.58 23.16
C CYS A 99 38.70 -4.13 22.52
N PRO A 100 39.79 -4.87 22.72
CA PRO A 100 41.06 -4.55 22.07
C PRO A 100 40.99 -4.83 20.57
N ILE A 101 40.77 -3.79 19.77
CA ILE A 101 40.78 -3.85 18.31
C ILE A 101 42.24 -3.72 17.84
N SER A 102 42.75 -4.71 17.11
CA SER A 102 44.09 -4.70 16.50
C SER A 102 43.99 -5.22 15.08
N GLY A 103 44.08 -4.33 14.08
CA GLY A 103 44.07 -4.69 12.67
C GLY A 103 43.51 -3.58 11.77
N MET A 104 43.58 -3.78 10.45
CA MET A 104 43.05 -2.88 9.41
C MET A 104 41.67 -3.33 8.86
N GLU A 105 41.05 -4.34 9.46
CA GLU A 105 39.77 -4.94 9.02
C GLU A 105 38.61 -4.57 9.96
N VAL A 106 37.38 -4.62 9.43
CA VAL A 106 36.16 -4.20 10.15
C VAL A 106 35.73 -5.28 11.15
N PRO A 107 35.81 -5.03 12.47
CA PRO A 107 35.36 -6.00 13.47
C PRO A 107 33.84 -6.23 13.40
N SER A 108 33.43 -7.46 13.68
CA SER A 108 32.02 -7.85 13.76
C SER A 108 31.68 -8.32 15.17
N PHE A 109 30.59 -7.82 15.73
CA PHE A 109 30.17 -8.11 17.10
C PHE A 109 28.78 -8.74 17.11
N GLN A 110 28.57 -9.73 17.98
CA GLN A 110 27.23 -10.19 18.33
C GLN A 110 26.93 -10.00 19.80
N ILE A 111 25.72 -9.50 20.06
CA ILE A 111 25.18 -9.24 21.40
C ILE A 111 24.08 -10.25 21.68
N THR A 112 24.24 -11.02 22.75
CA THR A 112 23.23 -11.97 23.23
C THR A 112 22.70 -11.56 24.61
N GLY A 113 21.61 -12.17 25.07
CA GLY A 113 21.08 -11.94 26.42
C GLY A 113 20.24 -10.67 26.61
N ILE A 114 19.90 -9.96 25.52
CA ILE A 114 19.04 -8.76 25.55
C ILE A 114 17.67 -9.08 26.16
N ASP A 115 17.16 -10.31 25.98
CA ASP A 115 15.92 -10.78 26.59
C ASP A 115 15.89 -10.67 28.12
N ARG A 116 17.05 -10.74 28.77
CA ARG A 116 17.18 -10.67 30.23
C ARG A 116 16.91 -9.27 30.77
N LEU A 117 17.01 -8.23 29.93
CA LEU A 117 16.63 -6.86 30.29
C LEU A 117 15.16 -6.75 30.68
N THR A 118 14.30 -7.63 30.18
CA THR A 118 12.86 -7.65 30.52
C THR A 118 12.63 -7.81 32.02
N ARG A 119 13.56 -8.46 32.74
CA ARG A 119 13.51 -8.66 34.19
C ARG A 119 14.24 -7.57 34.98
N GLN A 120 14.84 -6.59 34.30
CA GLN A 120 15.59 -5.51 34.94
C GLN A 120 14.71 -4.26 35.14
N PRO A 121 15.04 -3.39 36.11
CA PRO A 121 14.35 -2.12 36.29
C PRO A 121 14.35 -1.27 35.01
N VAL A 122 13.31 -0.45 34.83
CA VAL A 122 13.11 0.40 33.63
C VAL A 122 14.32 1.29 33.34
N HIS A 123 15.01 1.79 34.36
CA HIS A 123 16.20 2.63 34.15
C HIS A 123 17.38 1.85 33.53
N ILE A 124 17.55 0.56 33.84
CA ILE A 124 18.56 -0.31 33.22
C ILE A 124 18.19 -0.60 31.77
N GLN A 125 16.91 -0.89 31.51
CA GLN A 125 16.37 -1.04 30.15
C GLN A 125 16.60 0.20 29.28
N ARG A 126 16.49 1.39 29.89
CA ARG A 126 16.70 2.67 29.20
C ARG A 126 18.16 2.90 28.81
N ILE A 127 19.12 2.52 29.66
CA ILE A 127 20.56 2.59 29.33
C ILE A 127 20.87 1.80 28.05
N PHE A 128 20.29 0.62 27.90
CA PHE A 128 20.42 -0.16 26.66
C PHE A 128 19.89 0.60 25.44
N LEU A 129 18.66 1.13 25.50
CA LEU A 129 18.06 1.86 24.39
C LEU A 129 18.83 3.15 24.06
N ASP A 130 19.28 3.90 25.07
CA ASP A 130 20.09 5.10 24.93
C ASP A 130 21.46 4.79 24.28
N SER A 131 22.02 3.59 24.53
CA SER A 131 23.24 3.15 23.83
C SER A 131 23.01 2.91 22.34
N LEU A 132 21.82 2.41 21.94
CA LEU A 132 21.46 2.26 20.53
C LEU A 132 21.22 3.63 19.85
N VAL A 133 20.64 4.60 20.56
CA VAL A 133 20.55 6.00 20.10
C VAL A 133 21.96 6.53 19.82
N SER A 134 22.89 6.31 20.75
CA SER A 134 24.28 6.77 20.63
C SER A 134 25.00 6.13 19.45
N ILE A 135 24.76 4.83 19.18
CA ILE A 135 25.27 4.14 18.00
C ILE A 135 24.72 4.77 16.71
N ALA A 136 23.42 5.08 16.65
CA ALA A 136 22.81 5.70 15.47
C ALA A 136 23.40 7.08 15.16
N GLN A 137 23.58 7.91 16.18
CA GLN A 137 24.16 9.26 16.04
C GLN A 137 25.62 9.23 15.59
N GLN A 138 26.36 8.17 15.92
CA GLN A 138 27.79 8.05 15.65
C GLN A 138 28.11 7.09 14.50
N LEU A 139 27.11 6.53 13.81
CA LEU A 139 27.28 5.44 12.85
C LEU A 139 28.29 5.74 11.73
N ALA A 140 28.38 7.01 11.30
CA ALA A 140 29.34 7.45 10.28
C ALA A 140 30.81 7.36 10.73
N SER A 141 31.06 7.33 12.04
CA SER A 141 32.38 7.24 12.67
C SER A 141 32.72 5.84 13.21
N LEU A 142 31.71 4.97 13.34
CA LEU A 142 31.88 3.60 13.78
C LEU A 142 32.23 2.70 12.58
N GLU A 143 33.29 1.91 12.70
CA GLU A 143 33.71 0.94 11.68
C GLU A 143 33.57 -0.49 12.23
N PHE A 144 32.35 -0.92 12.55
CA PHE A 144 32.06 -2.29 12.95
C PHE A 144 30.73 -2.79 12.38
N ASN A 145 30.55 -4.11 12.40
CA ASN A 145 29.26 -4.75 12.17
C ASN A 145 28.67 -5.25 13.49
N LEU A 146 27.35 -5.21 13.62
CA LEU A 146 26.64 -5.53 14.85
C LEU A 146 25.48 -6.47 14.59
N VAL A 147 25.43 -7.58 15.33
CA VAL A 147 24.30 -8.51 15.36
C VAL A 147 23.65 -8.44 16.73
N LEU A 148 22.37 -8.08 16.79
CA LEU A 148 21.59 -8.08 18.03
C LEU A 148 20.63 -9.27 18.06
N TRP A 149 20.81 -10.17 19.04
CA TRP A 149 19.88 -11.26 19.29
C TRP A 149 18.79 -10.81 20.27
N VAL A 150 17.57 -10.61 19.77
CA VAL A 150 16.46 -10.02 20.52
C VAL A 150 15.21 -10.91 20.48
N THR A 151 14.31 -10.69 21.43
CA THR A 151 12.92 -11.18 21.35
C THR A 151 12.07 -10.20 20.55
N ARG A 152 10.89 -10.62 20.07
CA ARG A 152 9.93 -9.75 19.38
C ARG A 152 9.51 -8.54 20.22
N PRO A 153 9.26 -8.64 21.54
CA PRO A 153 9.04 -7.46 22.38
C PRO A 153 10.20 -6.47 22.34
N TRP A 154 11.45 -6.94 22.43
CA TRP A 154 12.62 -6.06 22.34
C TRP A 154 12.85 -5.50 20.94
N CYS A 155 12.57 -6.27 19.89
CA CYS A 155 12.58 -5.80 18.51
C CYS A 155 11.60 -4.63 18.33
N ARG A 156 10.35 -4.78 18.82
CA ARG A 156 9.35 -3.70 18.82
C ARG A 156 9.77 -2.52 19.70
N ALA A 157 10.35 -2.78 20.88
CA ALA A 157 10.84 -1.73 21.78
C ALA A 157 11.96 -0.91 21.13
N ILE A 158 12.90 -1.55 20.42
CA ILE A 158 13.95 -0.87 19.64
C ILE A 158 13.32 -0.07 18.49
N GLN A 159 12.40 -0.67 17.73
CA GLN A 159 11.71 0.00 16.62
C GLN A 159 10.94 1.26 17.06
N GLN A 160 10.27 1.20 18.22
CA GLN A 160 9.45 2.29 18.74
C GLN A 160 10.27 3.35 19.48
N SER A 161 11.25 2.92 20.29
CA SER A 161 11.98 3.80 21.20
C SER A 161 13.25 4.38 20.58
N VAL A 162 13.80 3.73 19.54
CA VAL A 162 15.05 4.12 18.89
C VAL A 162 14.91 4.07 17.35
N PRO A 163 13.98 4.86 16.76
CA PRO A 163 13.63 4.76 15.35
C PRO A 163 14.81 5.09 14.40
N GLU A 164 15.70 6.00 14.78
CA GLU A 164 16.90 6.32 14.00
C GLU A 164 17.82 5.11 13.88
N PHE A 165 18.13 4.43 14.99
CA PHE A 165 18.90 3.18 14.98
C PHE A 165 18.20 2.11 14.14
N TRP A 166 16.88 1.98 14.28
CA TRP A 166 16.09 1.01 13.54
C TRP A 166 16.14 1.22 12.03
N GLN A 167 16.13 2.47 11.55
CA GLN A 167 16.24 2.79 10.12
C GLN A 167 17.59 2.37 9.52
N TRP A 168 18.65 2.34 10.33
CA TRP A 168 19.99 1.93 9.89
C TRP A 168 20.20 0.41 9.83
N ARG A 169 19.23 -0.41 10.27
CA ARG A 169 19.34 -1.87 10.19
C ARG A 169 19.48 -2.30 8.72
N THR A 170 20.53 -3.05 8.44
CA THR A 170 20.84 -3.59 7.11
C THR A 170 20.23 -4.97 6.89
N GLY A 171 19.68 -5.59 7.95
CA GLY A 171 19.00 -6.88 7.85
C GLY A 171 18.18 -7.22 9.10
N LEU A 172 17.06 -7.90 8.89
CA LEU A 172 16.19 -8.45 9.92
C LEU A 172 16.01 -9.95 9.64
N PHE A 173 16.29 -10.79 10.64
CA PHE A 173 16.30 -12.24 10.53
C PHE A 173 15.41 -12.82 11.63
N GLU A 174 14.20 -13.25 11.27
CA GLU A 174 13.19 -13.68 12.23
C GLU A 174 13.11 -15.20 12.29
N PHE A 175 13.68 -15.77 13.36
CA PHE A 175 13.69 -17.21 13.61
C PHE A 175 12.40 -17.65 14.32
N GLU A 176 11.87 -18.79 13.90
CA GLU A 176 10.76 -19.49 14.55
C GLU A 176 11.22 -20.15 15.86
N GLY A 177 10.35 -20.14 16.86
CA GLY A 177 10.61 -20.78 18.14
C GLY A 177 9.46 -20.55 19.12
N ASP A 178 9.30 -21.47 20.08
CA ASP A 178 8.30 -21.35 21.15
C ASP A 178 8.82 -20.40 22.26
N PRO A 179 8.16 -19.25 22.50
CA PRO A 179 8.58 -18.28 23.53
C PRO A 179 8.63 -18.87 24.95
N PHE A 180 7.98 -20.00 25.20
CA PHE A 180 7.92 -20.62 26.54
C PHE A 180 8.98 -21.68 26.78
N GLY A 181 9.73 -22.10 25.75
CA GLY A 181 10.64 -23.25 25.83
C GLY A 181 9.90 -24.55 26.13
N ARG A 182 10.44 -25.69 25.68
CA ARG A 182 9.95 -27.00 26.15
C ARG A 182 10.45 -27.26 27.58
N ASP A 183 9.94 -26.52 28.56
CA ASP A 183 10.06 -26.95 29.95
C ASP A 183 9.07 -28.10 30.20
N GLN A 184 9.60 -29.21 30.69
CA GLN A 184 8.83 -30.40 31.02
C GLN A 184 7.61 -30.04 31.87
N PRO A 185 6.44 -30.66 31.63
CA PRO A 185 5.22 -30.30 32.35
C PRO A 185 5.37 -30.61 33.84
N GLN A 186 5.51 -29.56 34.65
CA GLN A 186 5.21 -29.66 36.08
C GLN A 186 3.68 -29.63 36.26
N PRO A 187 3.11 -30.56 37.06
CA PRO A 187 1.68 -30.63 37.25
C PRO A 187 1.23 -29.49 38.19
N VAL A 188 0.52 -28.50 37.63
CA VAL A 188 -0.18 -27.50 38.44
C VAL A 188 -1.64 -27.94 38.61
N SER A 189 -2.03 -28.01 39.89
CA SER A 189 -3.30 -28.48 40.41
C SER A 189 -4.51 -27.78 39.81
N ALA A 190 -5.53 -28.59 39.50
CA ALA A 190 -6.82 -28.19 38.98
C ALA A 190 -7.54 -27.14 39.85
N ALA A 191 -8.04 -26.09 39.18
CA ALA A 191 -9.20 -25.31 39.63
C ALA A 191 -10.40 -25.65 38.71
N PRO A 192 -11.64 -25.53 39.21
CA PRO A 192 -12.74 -26.39 38.78
C PRO A 192 -13.32 -26.01 37.41
N SER A 193 -13.58 -27.06 36.64
CA SER A 193 -14.23 -27.07 35.34
C SER A 193 -15.66 -26.53 35.40
N ASN A 194 -15.96 -25.53 34.57
CA ASN A 194 -17.33 -25.23 34.17
C ASN A 194 -17.55 -25.66 32.70
N GLY A 195 -18.38 -26.69 32.54
CA GLY A 195 -19.23 -26.93 31.37
C GLY A 195 -18.56 -27.19 30.02
N HIS A 196 -18.01 -28.40 29.80
CA HIS A 196 -17.63 -28.84 28.46
C HIS A 196 -18.88 -29.17 27.62
N ARG A 197 -19.27 -28.27 26.71
CA ARG A 197 -19.95 -28.68 25.47
C ARG A 197 -18.88 -29.18 24.51
N LYS A 198 -19.06 -30.39 23.95
CA LYS A 198 -18.32 -30.86 22.78
C LYS A 198 -18.57 -29.86 21.65
N LEU A 199 -17.65 -28.91 21.42
CA LEU A 199 -17.74 -28.05 20.25
C LEU A 199 -17.40 -28.91 19.03
N LYS A 200 -18.32 -28.94 18.06
CA LYS A 200 -18.08 -29.57 16.77
C LYS A 200 -17.22 -28.61 15.96
N LEU A 201 -16.10 -29.11 15.44
CA LEU A 201 -15.19 -28.36 14.57
C LEU A 201 -15.98 -27.76 13.39
N ASP A 202 -15.61 -26.55 12.97
CA ASP A 202 -16.19 -25.92 11.78
C ASP A 202 -15.77 -26.74 10.55
N SER A 203 -16.68 -27.60 10.08
CA SER A 203 -16.39 -28.56 9.02
C SER A 203 -15.98 -27.89 7.70
N GLU A 204 -16.43 -26.66 7.46
CA GLU A 204 -16.03 -25.92 6.26
C GLU A 204 -14.60 -25.41 6.41
N LEU A 205 -14.24 -24.84 7.57
CA LEU A 205 -12.86 -24.44 7.86
C LEU A 205 -11.89 -25.62 7.72
N THR A 206 -12.25 -26.79 8.27
CA THR A 206 -11.47 -28.02 8.11
C THR A 206 -11.26 -28.36 6.64
N ASN A 207 -12.33 -28.35 5.84
CA ASN A 207 -12.25 -28.68 4.42
C ASN A 207 -11.40 -27.68 3.63
N PHE A 208 -11.49 -26.38 3.93
CA PHE A 208 -10.66 -25.36 3.26
C PHE A 208 -9.17 -25.54 3.58
N VAL A 209 -8.83 -25.76 4.85
CA VAL A 209 -7.44 -26.02 5.26
C VAL A 209 -6.93 -27.30 4.61
N LEU A 210 -7.75 -28.36 4.59
CA LEU A 210 -7.42 -29.63 3.96
C LEU A 210 -7.08 -29.46 2.48
N ALA A 211 -7.97 -28.82 1.72
CA ALA A 211 -7.78 -28.56 0.30
C ALA A 211 -6.52 -27.72 0.04
N SER A 212 -6.30 -26.67 0.85
CA SER A 212 -5.12 -25.81 0.75
C SER A 212 -3.81 -26.57 0.99
N VAL A 213 -3.76 -27.44 2.01
CA VAL A 213 -2.56 -28.22 2.32
C VAL A 213 -2.32 -29.31 1.26
N MET A 214 -3.37 -30.00 0.81
CA MET A 214 -3.24 -30.98 -0.28
C MET A 214 -2.70 -30.33 -1.56
N GLN A 215 -3.16 -29.12 -1.90
CA GLN A 215 -2.65 -28.39 -3.06
C GLN A 215 -1.18 -27.98 -2.91
N THR A 216 -0.76 -27.51 -1.73
CA THR A 216 0.61 -27.04 -1.49
C THR A 216 1.62 -28.18 -1.43
N VAL A 217 1.23 -29.34 -0.91
CA VAL A 217 2.09 -30.54 -0.82
C VAL A 217 1.91 -31.47 -2.03
N ASN A 218 1.05 -31.09 -2.99
CA ASN A 218 0.75 -31.84 -4.22
C ASN A 218 0.29 -33.28 -3.95
N LEU A 219 -0.71 -33.42 -3.06
CA LEU A 219 -1.35 -34.69 -2.70
C LEU A 219 -2.69 -34.84 -3.44
N ASP A 220 -2.86 -35.98 -4.10
CA ASP A 220 -4.09 -36.28 -4.86
C ASP A 220 -5.14 -37.03 -4.01
N ASP A 221 -4.74 -37.69 -2.91
CA ASP A 221 -5.62 -38.48 -2.04
C ASP A 221 -5.50 -38.09 -0.55
N GLN A 222 -6.64 -38.00 0.13
CA GLN A 222 -6.72 -37.76 1.57
C GLN A 222 -6.13 -38.90 2.40
N SER A 223 -6.07 -40.12 1.86
CA SER A 223 -5.50 -41.28 2.58
C SER A 223 -4.01 -41.13 2.89
N GLU A 224 -3.30 -40.27 2.14
CA GLU A 224 -1.87 -40.00 2.31
C GLU A 224 -1.57 -38.95 3.39
N ILE A 225 -2.58 -38.20 3.86
CA ILE A 225 -2.43 -37.13 4.85
C ILE A 225 -1.81 -37.63 6.15
N ALA A 226 -2.17 -38.83 6.59
CA ALA A 226 -1.61 -39.43 7.81
C ALA A 226 -0.09 -39.62 7.71
N GLN A 227 0.44 -39.94 6.53
CA GLN A 227 1.88 -40.10 6.30
C GLN A 227 2.60 -38.75 6.25
N VAL A 228 1.95 -37.72 5.69
CA VAL A 228 2.54 -36.38 5.58
C VAL A 228 2.46 -35.59 6.90
N LEU A 229 1.50 -35.87 7.78
CA LEU A 229 1.45 -35.31 9.14
C LEU A 229 2.69 -35.65 9.98
N GLU A 230 3.28 -36.83 9.73
CA GLU A 230 4.53 -37.27 10.36
C GLU A 230 5.78 -36.61 9.75
N SER A 231 5.66 -35.91 8.61
CA SER A 231 6.76 -35.21 7.96
C SER A 231 7.06 -33.88 8.65
N ASN A 232 8.33 -33.47 8.74
CA ASN A 232 8.72 -32.17 9.33
C ASN A 232 8.47 -30.96 8.39
N SER A 233 7.58 -31.09 7.40
CA SER A 233 7.24 -30.02 6.47
C SER A 233 6.45 -28.91 7.20
N PRO A 234 6.82 -27.62 7.06
CA PRO A 234 6.04 -26.51 7.61
C PRO A 234 4.68 -26.32 6.90
N GLU A 235 4.52 -26.86 5.69
CA GLU A 235 3.29 -26.79 4.89
C GLU A 235 2.14 -27.61 5.49
N VAL A 236 2.43 -28.62 6.33
CA VAL A 236 1.40 -29.40 7.04
C VAL A 236 1.02 -28.86 8.42
N GLU A 237 1.67 -27.79 8.88
CA GLU A 237 1.38 -27.19 10.19
C GLU A 237 -0.10 -26.82 10.39
N PRO A 238 -0.84 -26.29 9.40
CA PRO A 238 -2.28 -26.05 9.53
C PRO A 238 -3.09 -27.30 9.91
N LEU A 239 -2.71 -28.49 9.40
CA LEU A 239 -3.38 -29.74 9.74
C LEU A 239 -3.04 -30.20 11.16
N ARG A 240 -1.83 -29.94 11.65
CA ARG A 240 -1.45 -30.21 13.05
C ARG A 240 -2.24 -29.34 14.00
N ILE A 241 -2.40 -28.06 13.69
CA ILE A 241 -3.21 -27.14 14.49
C ILE A 241 -4.67 -27.63 14.51
N LEU A 242 -5.23 -28.03 13.37
CA LEU A 242 -6.59 -28.62 13.35
C LEU A 242 -6.70 -29.89 14.19
N HIS A 243 -5.70 -30.77 14.14
CA HIS A 243 -5.67 -31.98 14.95
C HIS A 243 -5.64 -31.66 16.46
N GLN A 244 -4.85 -30.66 16.87
CA GLN A 244 -4.84 -30.18 18.25
C GLN A 244 -6.20 -29.61 18.65
N ILE A 245 -6.87 -28.84 17.79
CA ILE A 245 -8.21 -28.29 18.06
C ILE A 245 -9.25 -29.40 18.28
N GLU A 246 -9.12 -30.55 17.61
CA GLU A 246 -10.01 -31.71 17.79
C GLU A 246 -9.84 -32.42 19.15
N GLU A 247 -8.78 -32.12 19.91
CA GLU A 247 -8.52 -32.76 21.19
C GLU A 247 -9.57 -32.38 22.26
N SER A 248 -10.26 -33.40 22.77
CA SER A 248 -11.46 -33.28 23.61
C SER A 248 -11.30 -32.61 24.99
N ARG A 249 -10.12 -32.11 25.38
CA ARG A 249 -9.82 -31.58 26.72
C ARG A 249 -9.28 -30.15 26.75
N LEU A 250 -9.31 -29.42 25.64
CA LEU A 250 -8.79 -28.06 25.60
C LEU A 250 -9.74 -27.04 26.26
N SER A 251 -9.15 -26.01 26.88
CA SER A 251 -9.88 -24.86 27.40
C SER A 251 -10.32 -23.94 26.27
N SER A 252 -11.38 -23.12 26.47
CA SER A 252 -11.81 -22.13 25.47
C SER A 252 -10.70 -21.15 25.10
N ALA A 253 -9.87 -20.73 26.06
CA ALA A 253 -8.73 -19.85 25.82
C ALA A 253 -7.65 -20.51 24.95
N THR A 254 -7.36 -21.79 25.20
CA THR A 254 -6.42 -22.57 24.39
C THR A 254 -6.95 -22.76 22.97
N LEU A 255 -8.23 -23.12 22.81
CA LEU A 255 -8.88 -23.24 21.51
C LEU A 255 -8.85 -21.92 20.74
N ALA A 256 -9.15 -20.80 21.40
CA ALA A 256 -9.07 -19.47 20.78
C ALA A 256 -7.65 -19.15 20.28
N THR A 257 -6.63 -19.56 21.04
CA THR A 257 -5.22 -19.38 20.68
C THR A 257 -4.84 -20.23 19.46
N LEU A 258 -5.26 -21.50 19.42
CA LEU A 258 -5.02 -22.38 18.27
C LEU A 258 -5.71 -21.87 17.00
N TYR A 259 -6.95 -21.40 17.10
CA TYR A 259 -7.63 -20.78 15.96
C TYR A 259 -6.93 -19.49 15.50
N ARG A 260 -6.41 -18.67 16.43
CA ARG A 260 -5.59 -17.50 16.06
C ARG A 260 -4.31 -17.92 15.34
N GLN A 261 -3.57 -18.89 15.87
CA GLN A 261 -2.35 -19.41 15.24
C GLN A 261 -2.62 -19.95 13.83
N LEU A 262 -3.74 -20.67 13.63
CA LEU A 262 -4.16 -21.11 12.31
C LEU A 262 -4.37 -19.92 11.37
N GLY A 263 -5.10 -18.90 11.80
CA GLY A 263 -5.31 -17.69 11.00
C GLY A 263 -4.00 -16.95 10.70
N ASP A 264 -3.15 -16.77 11.70
CA ASP A 264 -1.84 -16.11 11.57
C ASP A 264 -0.95 -16.82 10.55
N TRP A 265 -0.91 -18.16 10.56
CA TRP A 265 -0.13 -18.94 9.61
C TRP A 265 -0.46 -18.61 8.15
N TYR A 266 -1.76 -18.46 7.84
CA TYR A 266 -2.22 -18.10 6.50
C TYR A 266 -2.07 -16.61 6.21
N ARG A 267 -2.29 -15.74 7.21
CA ARG A 267 -2.14 -14.28 7.08
C ARG A 267 -0.71 -13.91 6.74
N ASP A 268 0.27 -14.51 7.41
CA ASP A 268 1.68 -14.21 7.23
C ASP A 268 2.20 -14.66 5.84
N ARG A 269 1.44 -15.53 5.16
CA ARG A 269 1.69 -16.00 3.78
C ARG A 269 0.79 -15.34 2.74
N LEU A 270 -0.03 -14.37 3.15
CA LEU A 270 -0.91 -13.65 2.24
C LEU A 270 -0.08 -12.62 1.44
N ASP A 271 -0.07 -12.75 0.11
CA ASP A 271 0.52 -11.73 -0.75
C ASP A 271 -0.32 -10.43 -0.63
N PRO A 272 0.26 -9.31 -0.17
CA PRO A 272 -0.47 -8.06 0.00
C PRO A 272 -0.90 -7.43 -1.33
N THR A 273 -0.26 -7.79 -2.44
CA THR A 273 -0.58 -7.28 -3.78
C THR A 273 -1.68 -8.09 -4.47
N ARG A 274 -1.74 -9.40 -4.20
CA ARG A 274 -2.71 -10.34 -4.79
C ARG A 274 -3.12 -11.39 -3.76
N PRO A 275 -3.99 -11.05 -2.80
CA PRO A 275 -4.35 -11.96 -1.73
C PRO A 275 -5.18 -13.14 -2.26
N ALA A 276 -4.73 -14.36 -1.99
CA ALA A 276 -5.45 -15.58 -2.37
C ALA A 276 -6.81 -15.66 -1.65
N ALA A 277 -7.88 -15.93 -2.41
CA ALA A 277 -9.26 -15.93 -1.91
C ALA A 277 -9.51 -17.03 -0.86
N GLU A 278 -8.85 -18.17 -1.04
CA GLU A 278 -8.89 -19.32 -0.14
C GLU A 278 -8.25 -18.95 1.19
N TYR A 279 -7.07 -18.32 1.16
CA TYR A 279 -6.35 -17.91 2.37
C TYR A 279 -7.16 -16.89 3.16
N LEU A 280 -7.68 -15.84 2.49
CA LEU A 280 -8.60 -14.89 3.12
C LEU A 280 -9.78 -15.58 3.81
N THR A 281 -10.36 -16.59 3.18
CA THR A 281 -11.50 -17.33 3.74
C THR A 281 -11.12 -18.15 4.97
N ILE A 282 -9.95 -18.80 4.94
CA ILE A 282 -9.43 -19.57 6.09
C ILE A 282 -9.13 -18.65 7.26
N ILE A 283 -8.39 -17.55 7.03
CA ILE A 283 -7.99 -16.59 8.09
C ILE A 283 -9.24 -16.02 8.77
N ILE A 284 -10.19 -15.49 7.99
CA ILE A 284 -11.43 -14.91 8.51
C ILE A 284 -12.18 -15.92 9.38
N ARG A 285 -12.37 -17.15 8.90
CA ARG A 285 -13.07 -18.20 9.66
C ARG A 285 -12.32 -18.57 10.94
N ALA A 286 -11.01 -18.71 10.87
CA ALA A 286 -10.19 -19.03 12.04
C ALA A 286 -10.31 -17.93 13.10
N TYR A 287 -10.18 -16.65 12.72
CA TYR A 287 -10.37 -15.52 13.64
C TYR A 287 -11.81 -15.40 14.17
N GLU A 288 -12.83 -15.68 13.35
CA GLU A 288 -14.23 -15.73 13.83
C GLU A 288 -14.45 -16.85 14.85
N GLN A 289 -13.80 -18.01 14.70
CA GLN A 289 -13.86 -19.08 15.70
C GLN A 289 -13.11 -18.68 16.98
N ALA A 290 -11.96 -18.02 16.86
CA ALA A 290 -11.26 -17.46 18.02
C ALA A 290 -12.14 -16.44 18.77
N LEU A 291 -12.77 -15.51 18.05
CA LEU A 291 -13.63 -14.49 18.63
C LEU A 291 -14.80 -15.07 19.43
N LYS A 292 -15.38 -16.20 18.98
CA LYS A 292 -16.46 -16.91 19.71
C LYS A 292 -16.01 -17.49 21.05
N LEU A 293 -14.70 -17.67 21.24
CA LEU A 293 -14.10 -18.39 22.37
C LEU A 293 -13.36 -17.46 23.35
N VAL A 294 -12.96 -16.27 22.91
CA VAL A 294 -12.33 -15.25 23.76
C VAL A 294 -13.37 -14.63 24.70
N ASP A 295 -12.94 -14.27 25.91
CA ASP A 295 -13.77 -13.45 26.81
C ASP A 295 -14.01 -12.08 26.16
N MET A 296 -15.28 -11.74 25.90
CA MET A 296 -15.66 -10.49 25.24
C MET A 296 -15.27 -9.22 26.02
N LYS A 297 -14.81 -9.36 27.28
CA LYS A 297 -14.24 -8.28 28.10
C LYS A 297 -12.72 -8.15 27.98
N SER A 298 -12.06 -9.04 27.26
CA SER A 298 -10.60 -8.99 27.05
C SER A 298 -10.20 -7.79 26.20
N ASP A 299 -9.07 -7.17 26.55
CA ASP A 299 -8.47 -6.07 25.81
C ASP A 299 -8.01 -6.47 24.40
N GLU A 300 -7.91 -7.77 24.11
CA GLU A 300 -7.53 -8.30 22.78
C GLU A 300 -8.70 -8.29 21.78
N VAL A 301 -9.95 -8.12 22.24
CA VAL A 301 -11.15 -8.22 21.39
C VAL A 301 -11.22 -7.12 20.34
N PRO A 302 -10.94 -5.83 20.65
CA PRO A 302 -10.89 -4.78 19.62
C PRO A 302 -9.89 -5.06 18.51
N ASP A 303 -8.69 -5.54 18.83
CA ASP A 303 -7.65 -5.85 17.85
C ASP A 303 -8.06 -7.01 16.94
N LEU A 304 -8.61 -8.09 17.52
CA LEU A 304 -9.11 -9.22 16.74
C LEU A 304 -10.27 -8.82 15.81
N LEU A 305 -11.17 -7.96 16.27
CA LEU A 305 -12.26 -7.42 15.46
C LEU A 305 -11.76 -6.50 14.34
N ASN A 306 -10.76 -5.66 14.62
CA ASN A 306 -10.08 -4.83 13.62
C ASN A 306 -9.44 -5.71 12.53
N ASP A 307 -8.79 -6.81 12.90
CA ASP A 307 -8.18 -7.73 11.93
C ASP A 307 -9.21 -8.45 11.07
N ILE A 308 -10.29 -8.96 11.68
CA ILE A 308 -11.42 -9.55 10.96
C ILE A 308 -12.02 -8.54 9.97
N ALA A 309 -12.21 -7.29 10.42
CA ALA A 309 -12.76 -6.22 9.58
C ALA A 309 -11.85 -5.88 8.40
N ASN A 310 -10.53 -5.74 8.63
CA ASN A 310 -9.53 -5.55 7.59
C ASN A 310 -9.55 -6.67 6.55
N LEU A 311 -9.65 -7.93 6.99
CA LEU A 311 -9.70 -9.07 6.08
C LEU A 311 -10.96 -9.08 5.22
N TYR A 312 -12.12 -8.75 5.79
CA TYR A 312 -13.35 -8.59 5.02
C TYR A 312 -13.26 -7.43 4.01
N TRP A 313 -12.61 -6.34 4.40
CA TRP A 313 -12.37 -5.19 3.52
C TRP A 313 -11.43 -5.54 2.36
N ILE A 314 -10.33 -6.23 2.63
CA ILE A 314 -9.41 -6.75 1.61
C ILE A 314 -10.15 -7.70 0.67
N LYS A 315 -10.98 -8.60 1.22
CA LYS A 315 -11.79 -9.54 0.43
C LYS A 315 -12.81 -8.84 -0.48
N ALA A 316 -13.37 -7.72 -0.05
CA ALA A 316 -14.24 -6.90 -0.89
C ALA A 316 -13.49 -6.34 -2.12
N ARG A 317 -12.23 -5.94 -1.94
CA ARG A 317 -11.39 -5.34 -3.00
C ARG A 317 -10.72 -6.34 -3.91
N SER A 318 -10.53 -7.59 -3.48
CA SER A 318 -9.93 -8.64 -4.29
C SER A 318 -10.89 -9.23 -5.34
N GLY A 319 -12.15 -8.81 -5.37
CA GLY A 319 -13.17 -9.34 -6.29
C GLY A 319 -13.70 -10.72 -5.91
N SER A 320 -13.34 -11.24 -4.73
CA SER A 320 -13.80 -12.53 -4.22
C SER A 320 -15.17 -12.42 -3.51
N GLY A 321 -16.23 -12.87 -4.17
CA GLY A 321 -17.59 -12.90 -3.63
C GLY A 321 -18.32 -11.55 -3.74
N SER A 322 -19.34 -11.35 -2.91
CA SER A 322 -20.15 -10.12 -2.92
C SER A 322 -19.41 -8.97 -2.25
N VAL A 323 -19.01 -7.95 -3.03
CA VAL A 323 -18.29 -6.75 -2.57
C VAL A 323 -19.07 -6.06 -1.45
N VAL A 324 -20.33 -5.72 -1.69
CA VAL A 324 -21.19 -5.02 -0.71
C VAL A 324 -21.35 -5.83 0.57
N THR A 325 -21.59 -7.14 0.47
CA THR A 325 -21.74 -8.00 1.65
C THR A 325 -20.46 -8.08 2.48
N ASN A 326 -19.29 -8.12 1.84
CA ASN A 326 -18.01 -8.11 2.54
C ASN A 326 -17.74 -6.75 3.21
N LEU A 327 -18.08 -5.63 2.54
CA LEU A 327 -18.01 -4.30 3.15
C LEU A 327 -18.95 -4.16 4.37
N GLU A 328 -20.18 -4.67 4.29
CA GLU A 328 -21.12 -4.67 5.41
C GLU A 328 -20.64 -5.53 6.60
N LYS A 329 -19.93 -6.63 6.32
CA LYS A 329 -19.29 -7.44 7.38
C LYS A 329 -18.12 -6.74 8.02
N ALA A 330 -17.26 -6.09 7.22
CA ALA A 330 -16.18 -5.25 7.73
C ALA A 330 -16.73 -4.13 8.62
N LEU A 331 -17.79 -3.46 8.16
CA LEU A 331 -18.45 -2.39 8.90
C LEU A 331 -18.97 -2.87 10.26
N LYS A 332 -19.68 -4.00 10.31
CA LYS A 332 -20.18 -4.57 11.56
C LYS A 332 -19.05 -4.92 12.53
N ALA A 333 -17.95 -5.49 12.03
CA ALA A 333 -16.80 -5.84 12.85
C ALA A 333 -16.09 -4.59 13.40
N TYR A 334 -15.89 -3.55 12.59
CA TYR A 334 -15.35 -2.28 13.06
C TYR A 334 -16.24 -1.58 14.07
N GLN A 335 -17.55 -1.52 13.85
CA GLN A 335 -18.49 -0.95 14.82
C GLN A 335 -18.42 -1.69 16.17
N PHE A 336 -18.35 -3.03 16.13
CA PHE A 336 -18.17 -3.83 17.34
C PHE A 336 -16.83 -3.58 18.05
N ALA A 337 -15.77 -3.25 17.29
CA ALA A 337 -14.47 -2.89 17.83
C ALA A 337 -14.51 -1.50 18.47
N VAL A 338 -15.13 -0.50 17.81
CA VAL A 338 -15.33 0.85 18.36
C VAL A 338 -16.10 0.79 19.68
N ASP A 339 -17.22 0.05 19.74
CA ASP A 339 -18.06 -0.08 20.94
C ASP A 339 -17.32 -0.66 22.16
N ARG A 340 -16.18 -1.34 21.92
CA ARG A 340 -15.35 -1.98 22.95
C ARG A 340 -14.00 -1.28 23.16
N THR A 341 -13.73 -0.23 22.40
CA THR A 341 -12.51 0.55 22.54
C THR A 341 -12.86 1.79 23.34
N ASN A 342 -12.29 1.92 24.55
CA ASN A 342 -12.44 3.16 25.30
C ASN A 342 -11.44 4.19 24.78
N PRO A 343 -11.90 5.32 24.20
CA PRO A 343 -11.01 6.29 23.58
C PRO A 343 -10.06 6.98 24.57
N GLU A 344 -10.42 7.08 25.85
CA GLU A 344 -9.56 7.70 26.87
C GLU A 344 -8.39 6.80 27.28
N SER A 345 -8.61 5.48 27.34
CA SER A 345 -7.56 4.52 27.70
C SER A 345 -6.81 3.95 26.51
N GLN A 346 -7.43 3.94 25.33
CA GLN A 346 -6.89 3.37 24.08
C GLN A 346 -7.06 4.34 22.89
N PRO A 347 -6.58 5.60 22.99
CA PRO A 347 -6.82 6.64 21.97
C PRO A 347 -6.28 6.27 20.59
N GLN A 348 -5.11 5.62 20.55
CA GLN A 348 -4.47 5.21 19.30
C GLN A 348 -5.26 4.12 18.56
N THR A 349 -5.75 3.12 19.30
CA THR A 349 -6.60 2.03 18.77
C THR A 349 -7.92 2.59 18.28
N TYR A 350 -8.55 3.47 19.07
CA TYR A 350 -9.79 4.14 18.70
C TYR A 350 -9.63 4.93 17.39
N ALA A 351 -8.60 5.78 17.30
CA ALA A 351 -8.31 6.55 16.11
C ALA A 351 -8.03 5.67 14.89
N MET A 352 -7.34 4.54 15.06
CA MET A 352 -7.07 3.59 13.98
C MET A 352 -8.36 2.96 13.46
N ILE A 353 -9.20 2.44 14.35
CA ILE A 353 -10.47 1.80 13.97
C ILE A 353 -11.38 2.82 13.29
N GLN A 354 -11.50 4.04 13.82
CA GLN A 354 -12.31 5.10 13.21
C GLN A 354 -11.82 5.49 11.81
N ASN A 355 -10.51 5.61 11.61
CA ASN A 355 -9.97 5.84 10.27
C ASN A 355 -10.35 4.71 9.30
N ASN A 356 -10.20 3.46 9.72
CA ASN A 356 -10.52 2.30 8.88
C ASN A 356 -12.02 2.21 8.59
N LEU A 357 -12.86 2.52 9.58
CA LEU A 357 -14.31 2.61 9.44
C LEU A 357 -14.68 3.66 8.38
N GLY A 358 -14.04 4.83 8.42
CA GLY A 358 -14.24 5.87 7.41
C GLY A 358 -13.88 5.41 5.99
N SER A 359 -12.83 4.59 5.86
CA SER A 359 -12.45 4.04 4.56
C SER A 359 -13.41 2.96 4.05
N VAL A 360 -13.98 2.13 4.92
CA VAL A 360 -15.03 1.17 4.54
C VAL A 360 -16.30 1.90 4.11
N TYR A 361 -16.71 2.94 4.84
CA TYR A 361 -17.85 3.78 4.44
C TYR A 361 -17.63 4.45 3.08
N SER A 362 -16.42 4.96 2.82
CA SER A 362 -16.06 5.56 1.53
C SER A 362 -16.17 4.57 0.38
N ASP A 363 -15.70 3.33 0.56
CA ASP A 363 -15.87 2.26 -0.43
C ASP A 363 -17.34 1.87 -0.62
N LEU A 364 -18.11 1.78 0.47
CA LEU A 364 -19.53 1.42 0.40
C LEU A 364 -20.34 2.47 -0.36
N ALA A 365 -19.97 3.76 -0.24
CA ALA A 365 -20.59 4.85 -0.96
C ALA A 365 -20.51 4.73 -2.49
N ILE A 366 -19.50 4.01 -3.02
CA ILE A 366 -19.38 3.72 -4.46
C ILE A 366 -20.48 2.77 -4.93
N HIS A 367 -20.99 1.92 -4.02
CA HIS A 367 -21.92 0.85 -4.36
C HIS A 367 -23.36 1.12 -3.92
N GLN A 368 -23.59 1.80 -2.80
CA GLN A 368 -24.93 2.10 -2.30
C GLN A 368 -24.94 3.29 -1.32
N SER A 369 -26.12 3.92 -1.19
CA SER A 369 -26.38 5.02 -0.23
C SER A 369 -25.27 6.06 -0.18
N SER A 370 -24.81 6.53 -1.35
CA SER A 370 -23.56 7.28 -1.49
C SER A 370 -23.45 8.48 -0.54
N GLU A 371 -24.48 9.34 -0.51
CA GLU A 371 -24.49 10.54 0.35
C GLU A 371 -24.39 10.20 1.84
N GLU A 372 -25.18 9.23 2.32
CA GLU A 372 -25.22 8.81 3.73
C GLU A 372 -23.89 8.18 4.15
N ASN A 373 -23.37 7.26 3.35
CA ASN A 373 -22.10 6.61 3.62
C ASN A 373 -20.92 7.59 3.58
N LEU A 374 -20.93 8.59 2.68
CA LEU A 374 -19.91 9.64 2.67
C LEU A 374 -19.98 10.51 3.94
N GLN A 375 -21.18 10.80 4.45
CA GLN A 375 -21.31 11.52 5.71
C GLN A 375 -20.76 10.68 6.87
N HIS A 376 -21.08 9.39 6.94
CA HIS A 376 -20.51 8.50 7.95
C HIS A 376 -18.99 8.37 7.85
N ALA A 377 -18.44 8.40 6.63
CA ALA A 377 -17.00 8.41 6.43
C ALA A 377 -16.35 9.68 7.02
N ILE A 378 -16.95 10.85 6.75
CA ILE A 378 -16.51 12.13 7.32
C ILE A 378 -16.55 12.09 8.84
N ASP A 379 -17.66 11.65 9.43
CA ASP A 379 -17.83 11.59 10.88
C ASP A 379 -16.76 10.69 11.54
N ALA A 380 -16.48 9.53 10.94
CA ALA A 380 -15.47 8.60 11.41
C ALA A 380 -14.03 9.15 11.27
N TYR A 381 -13.71 9.80 10.15
CA TYR A 381 -12.40 10.45 9.99
C TYR A 381 -12.20 11.61 10.98
N CYS A 382 -13.23 12.45 11.21
CA CYS A 382 -13.19 13.49 12.23
C CYS A 382 -12.96 12.92 13.63
N ALA A 383 -13.67 11.85 14.00
CA ALA A 383 -13.46 11.16 15.27
C ALA A 383 -12.04 10.56 15.38
N SER A 384 -11.45 10.10 14.28
CA SER A 384 -10.07 9.64 14.25
C SER A 384 -9.08 10.78 14.56
N LEU A 385 -9.28 11.95 13.93
CA LEU A 385 -8.41 13.12 14.07
C LEU A 385 -8.47 13.74 15.47
N GLU A 386 -9.59 13.62 16.18
CA GLU A 386 -9.73 14.08 17.58
C GLU A 386 -8.75 13.37 18.53
N TYR A 387 -8.52 12.07 18.33
CA TYR A 387 -7.63 11.24 19.16
C TYR A 387 -6.26 10.99 18.54
N ARG A 388 -5.99 11.61 17.39
CA ARG A 388 -4.71 11.56 16.69
C ARG A 388 -4.28 12.97 16.29
N PRO A 389 -3.84 13.83 17.22
CA PRO A 389 -3.37 15.16 16.86
C PRO A 389 -2.05 15.08 16.07
N PHE A 390 -1.83 16.08 15.21
CA PHE A 390 -0.67 16.17 14.33
C PHE A 390 0.66 15.98 15.08
N GLU A 391 0.77 16.53 16.29
CA GLU A 391 1.99 16.55 17.10
C GLU A 391 2.42 15.14 17.57
N THR A 392 1.51 14.18 17.59
CA THR A 392 1.76 12.82 18.11
C THR A 392 2.05 11.79 17.01
N ASP A 393 1.37 11.91 15.87
CA ASP A 393 1.54 11.02 14.73
C ASP A 393 1.23 11.78 13.42
N PRO A 394 2.15 12.64 12.96
CA PRO A 394 1.87 13.56 11.86
C PRO A 394 1.64 12.83 10.53
N GLY A 395 2.28 11.68 10.31
CA GLY A 395 2.12 10.87 9.11
C GLY A 395 0.71 10.27 9.01
N ARG A 396 0.23 9.63 10.08
CA ARG A 396 -1.15 9.10 10.10
C ARG A 396 -2.20 10.20 10.13
N TYR A 397 -1.95 11.32 10.82
CA TYR A 397 -2.81 12.50 10.77
C TYR A 397 -3.00 12.97 9.32
N ALA A 398 -1.89 13.17 8.60
CA ALA A 398 -1.94 13.64 7.22
C ALA A 398 -2.62 12.64 6.27
N ALA A 399 -2.41 11.33 6.48
CA ALA A 399 -3.14 10.30 5.72
C ALA A 399 -4.66 10.36 5.98
N THR A 400 -5.08 10.51 7.24
CA THR A 400 -6.50 10.65 7.59
C THR A 400 -7.08 11.95 7.03
N GLN A 401 -6.35 13.06 7.06
CA GLN A 401 -6.76 14.33 6.45
C GLN A 401 -6.94 14.22 4.93
N ASN A 402 -6.04 13.52 4.23
CA ASN A 402 -6.21 13.26 2.80
C ASN A 402 -7.50 12.46 2.51
N ASN A 403 -7.79 11.44 3.32
CA ASN A 403 -9.00 10.64 3.18
C ASN A 403 -10.25 11.46 3.48
N LEU A 404 -10.22 12.31 4.50
CA LEU A 404 -11.29 13.24 4.85
C LEU A 404 -11.56 14.22 3.70
N GLY A 405 -10.51 14.79 3.11
CA GLY A 405 -10.64 15.69 1.96
C GLY A 405 -11.26 14.99 0.75
N THR A 406 -10.92 13.71 0.52
CA THR A 406 -11.51 12.90 -0.54
C THR A 406 -12.99 12.61 -0.29
N ALA A 407 -13.37 12.32 0.96
CA ALA A 407 -14.76 12.11 1.35
C ALA A 407 -15.61 13.37 1.18
N TYR A 408 -15.11 14.54 1.60
CA TYR A 408 -15.76 15.82 1.37
C TYR A 408 -15.91 16.12 -0.13
N TRP A 409 -14.86 15.91 -0.92
CA TRP A 409 -14.90 16.11 -2.38
C TRP A 409 -15.97 15.23 -3.06
N ASN A 410 -16.09 13.98 -2.64
CA ASN A 410 -17.15 13.08 -3.12
C ASN A 410 -18.54 13.55 -2.67
N LEU A 411 -18.71 13.98 -1.41
CA LEU A 411 -19.99 14.43 -0.87
C LEU A 411 -20.49 15.71 -1.58
N ALA A 412 -19.57 16.56 -2.03
CA ALA A 412 -19.89 17.77 -2.77
C ALA A 412 -20.70 17.51 -4.07
N GLN A 413 -20.60 16.30 -4.64
CA GLN A 413 -21.37 15.90 -5.82
C GLN A 413 -22.86 15.69 -5.54
N TYR A 414 -23.24 15.57 -4.27
CA TYR A 414 -24.62 15.29 -3.84
C TYR A 414 -25.27 16.50 -3.16
N ARG A 415 -24.52 17.22 -2.32
CA ARG A 415 -25.05 18.37 -1.58
C ARG A 415 -23.99 19.38 -1.20
N SER A 416 -24.44 20.60 -0.89
CA SER A 416 -23.62 21.67 -0.29
C SER A 416 -22.27 21.85 -0.97
N THR A 417 -22.26 21.81 -2.31
CA THR A 417 -21.05 21.62 -3.13
C THR A 417 -19.92 22.58 -2.76
N MET A 418 -20.22 23.88 -2.65
CA MET A 418 -19.24 24.91 -2.28
C MET A 418 -18.59 24.61 -0.92
N ILE A 419 -19.41 24.37 0.12
CA ILE A 419 -18.95 24.14 1.49
C ILE A 419 -18.09 22.88 1.56
N ASN A 420 -18.56 21.78 0.97
CA ASN A 420 -17.85 20.51 0.99
C ASN A 420 -16.52 20.59 0.20
N LEU A 421 -16.47 21.30 -0.92
CA LEU A 421 -15.20 21.52 -1.64
C LEU A 421 -14.22 22.39 -0.85
N GLN A 422 -14.69 23.40 -0.12
CA GLN A 422 -13.86 24.19 0.78
C GLN A 422 -13.29 23.32 1.91
N SER A 423 -14.11 22.50 2.56
CA SER A 423 -13.65 21.54 3.57
C SER A 423 -12.67 20.51 3.00
N ALA A 424 -12.84 20.09 1.75
CA ALA A 424 -11.87 19.22 1.08
C ALA A 424 -10.50 19.92 0.92
N ILE A 425 -10.49 21.18 0.49
CA ILE A 425 -9.27 21.99 0.35
C ILE A 425 -8.59 22.20 1.70
N GLU A 426 -9.35 22.50 2.75
CA GLU A 426 -8.83 22.64 4.12
C GLU A 426 -8.14 21.34 4.59
N ALA A 427 -8.80 20.19 4.43
CA ALA A 427 -8.24 18.90 4.81
C ALA A 427 -6.97 18.55 4.00
N TYR A 428 -6.95 18.81 2.68
CA TYR A 428 -5.75 18.60 1.87
C TYR A 428 -4.60 19.52 2.29
N ASN A 429 -4.87 20.78 2.64
CA ASN A 429 -3.85 21.70 3.15
C ASN A 429 -3.31 21.26 4.51
N GLU A 430 -4.14 20.72 5.39
CA GLU A 430 -3.68 20.12 6.65
C GLU A 430 -2.77 18.91 6.41
N ALA A 431 -3.07 18.07 5.42
CA ALA A 431 -2.19 16.96 5.04
C ALA A 431 -0.82 17.43 4.51
N LEU A 432 -0.77 18.57 3.82
CA LEU A 432 0.46 19.20 3.31
C LEU A 432 1.39 19.74 4.41
N ARG A 433 0.97 19.77 5.68
CA ARG A 433 1.87 20.06 6.81
C ARG A 433 2.94 18.97 7.01
N TYR A 434 2.65 17.74 6.62
CA TYR A 434 3.57 16.60 6.71
C TYR A 434 4.19 16.24 5.36
N TYR A 435 3.35 16.11 4.33
CA TYR A 435 3.82 15.78 2.98
C TYR A 435 4.40 17.01 2.32
N THR A 436 5.70 17.00 2.03
CA THR A 436 6.43 18.14 1.47
C THR A 436 7.19 17.73 0.21
N PRO A 437 7.66 18.69 -0.61
CA PRO A 437 8.56 18.39 -1.72
C PRO A 437 9.79 17.56 -1.33
N ASP A 438 10.40 17.88 -0.19
CA ASP A 438 11.65 17.26 0.26
C ASP A 438 11.41 15.91 0.96
N HIS A 439 10.20 15.71 1.48
CA HIS A 439 9.80 14.51 2.20
C HIS A 439 8.47 13.98 1.65
N GLU A 440 8.54 12.85 0.94
CA GLU A 440 7.42 12.20 0.22
C GLU A 440 6.88 13.00 -1.01
N PRO A 441 7.73 13.30 -2.01
CA PRO A 441 7.38 14.17 -3.15
C PRO A 441 6.19 13.67 -3.97
N LEU A 442 6.00 12.34 -4.09
CA LEU A 442 4.87 11.78 -4.83
C LEU A 442 3.54 11.94 -4.10
N TYR A 443 3.54 11.88 -2.76
CA TYR A 443 2.36 12.18 -1.94
C TYR A 443 2.05 13.67 -1.92
N TYR A 444 3.08 14.53 -1.84
CA TYR A 444 2.91 15.97 -2.03
C TYR A 444 2.24 16.28 -3.38
N ALA A 445 2.74 15.71 -4.48
CA ALA A 445 2.13 15.90 -5.79
C ALA A 445 0.71 15.31 -5.91
N MET A 446 0.40 14.23 -5.17
CA MET A 446 -0.97 13.71 -5.08
C MET A 446 -1.91 14.72 -4.45
N LEU A 447 -1.54 15.32 -3.32
CA LEU A 447 -2.34 16.33 -2.67
C LEU A 447 -2.51 17.59 -3.53
N GLN A 448 -1.46 18.01 -4.23
CA GLN A 448 -1.53 19.11 -5.19
C GLN A 448 -2.49 18.81 -6.35
N ASN A 449 -2.48 17.59 -6.87
CA ASN A 449 -3.47 17.17 -7.87
C ASN A 449 -4.90 17.16 -7.30
N ASN A 450 -5.09 16.69 -6.05
CA ASN A 450 -6.40 16.66 -5.42
C ASN A 450 -6.95 18.07 -5.15
N LEU A 451 -6.09 19.00 -4.71
CA LEU A 451 -6.39 20.43 -4.62
C LEU A 451 -6.80 21.00 -5.98
N GLY A 452 -6.05 20.67 -7.04
CA GLY A 452 -6.39 21.09 -8.40
C GLY A 452 -7.80 20.62 -8.81
N THR A 453 -8.16 19.38 -8.50
CA THR A 453 -9.49 18.83 -8.78
C THR A 453 -10.58 19.54 -7.97
N ALA A 454 -10.32 19.86 -6.71
CA ALA A 454 -11.26 20.58 -5.86
C ALA A 454 -11.50 22.02 -6.36
N TYR A 455 -10.43 22.75 -6.70
CA TYR A 455 -10.54 24.09 -7.30
C TYR A 455 -11.26 24.06 -8.65
N TRP A 456 -10.96 23.07 -9.49
CA TRP A 456 -11.66 22.92 -10.76
C TRP A 456 -13.17 22.68 -10.55
N ASN A 457 -13.58 21.85 -9.59
CA ASN A 457 -14.99 21.68 -9.26
C ASN A 457 -15.62 22.98 -8.70
N LEU A 458 -14.88 23.75 -7.89
CA LEU A 458 -15.36 25.05 -7.37
C LEU A 458 -15.65 26.02 -8.52
N SER A 459 -14.79 26.07 -9.54
CA SER A 459 -15.01 26.93 -10.72
C SER A 459 -16.31 26.64 -11.47
N ARG A 460 -16.89 25.45 -11.24
CA ARG A 460 -18.09 24.96 -11.93
C ARG A 460 -19.34 24.96 -11.04
N CYS A 461 -19.23 25.39 -9.79
CA CYS A 461 -20.39 25.52 -8.90
C CYS A 461 -21.29 26.69 -9.32
N ASP A 462 -22.61 26.55 -9.15
CA ASP A 462 -23.59 27.57 -9.56
C ASP A 462 -23.25 28.99 -9.07
N GLN A 463 -22.78 29.11 -7.84
CA GLN A 463 -22.36 30.39 -7.25
C GLN A 463 -21.14 30.98 -7.98
N ALA A 464 -20.11 30.18 -8.26
CA ALA A 464 -18.92 30.64 -8.98
C ALA A 464 -19.23 30.98 -10.44
N VAL A 465 -20.15 30.24 -11.08
CA VAL A 465 -20.59 30.53 -12.46
C VAL A 465 -21.39 31.84 -12.55
N GLN A 466 -22.11 32.21 -11.49
CA GLN A 466 -22.78 33.52 -11.41
C GLN A 466 -21.78 34.68 -11.26
N GLU A 467 -20.66 34.43 -10.58
CA GLU A 467 -19.58 35.39 -10.38
C GLU A 467 -18.36 35.01 -11.24
N LEU A 468 -18.43 35.28 -12.55
CA LEU A 468 -17.46 34.82 -13.56
C LEU A 468 -15.98 34.98 -13.18
N ALA A 469 -15.61 36.07 -12.51
CA ALA A 469 -14.24 36.30 -12.02
C ALA A 469 -13.79 35.24 -11.00
N MET A 470 -14.69 34.79 -10.11
CA MET A 470 -14.39 33.71 -9.16
C MET A 470 -14.14 32.38 -9.87
N ALA A 471 -14.92 32.06 -10.90
CA ALA A 471 -14.71 30.83 -11.67
C ALA A 471 -13.33 30.83 -12.35
N GLU A 472 -12.91 31.97 -12.90
CA GLU A 472 -11.59 32.15 -13.50
C GLU A 472 -10.46 32.01 -12.49
N ASP A 473 -10.57 32.64 -11.31
CA ASP A 473 -9.59 32.51 -10.22
C ASP A 473 -9.41 31.05 -9.79
N PHE A 474 -10.51 30.31 -9.62
CA PHE A 474 -10.45 28.89 -9.28
C PHE A 474 -9.82 28.04 -10.38
N LEU A 475 -10.03 28.35 -11.67
CA LEU A 475 -9.35 27.66 -12.76
C LEU A 475 -7.85 27.93 -12.74
N HIS A 476 -7.41 29.16 -12.46
CA HIS A 476 -6.00 29.48 -12.29
C HIS A 476 -5.36 28.74 -11.11
N LEU A 477 -6.06 28.67 -9.97
CA LEU A 477 -5.61 27.87 -8.82
C LEU A 477 -5.51 26.38 -9.17
N ALA A 478 -6.48 25.83 -9.91
CA ALA A 478 -6.45 24.45 -10.37
C ALA A 478 -5.23 24.16 -11.26
N ILE A 479 -5.02 25.01 -12.28
CA ILE A 479 -3.86 24.93 -13.20
C ILE A 479 -2.55 25.01 -12.43
N GLY A 480 -2.44 25.94 -11.48
CA GLY A 480 -1.26 26.09 -10.63
C GLY A 480 -0.95 24.81 -9.85
N ALA A 481 -1.95 24.25 -9.18
CA ALA A 481 -1.80 23.03 -8.38
C ALA A 481 -1.43 21.81 -9.23
N TYR A 482 -2.06 21.63 -10.40
CA TYR A 482 -1.67 20.56 -11.33
C TYR A 482 -0.24 20.72 -11.85
N ARG A 483 0.19 21.94 -12.20
CA ARG A 483 1.57 22.21 -12.64
C ARG A 483 2.58 21.90 -11.54
N VAL A 484 2.27 22.22 -10.28
CA VAL A 484 3.11 21.83 -9.13
C VAL A 484 3.16 20.31 -8.98
N ALA A 485 2.03 19.62 -9.13
CA ALA A 485 2.01 18.15 -9.08
C ALA A 485 2.89 17.51 -10.17
N LEU A 486 2.88 18.06 -11.39
CA LEU A 486 3.67 17.58 -12.53
C LEU A 486 5.18 17.80 -12.40
N ILE A 487 5.66 18.58 -11.42
CA ILE A 487 7.08 18.67 -11.10
C ILE A 487 7.61 17.32 -10.59
N TYR A 488 6.78 16.57 -9.84
CA TYR A 488 7.18 15.31 -9.20
C TYR A 488 6.53 14.07 -9.84
N ARG A 489 5.30 14.21 -10.34
CA ARG A 489 4.66 13.18 -11.16
C ARG A 489 5.19 13.34 -12.57
N THR A 490 6.28 12.66 -12.91
CA THR A 490 6.80 12.60 -14.28
C THR A 490 6.42 11.28 -14.95
N LEU A 491 6.63 11.19 -16.27
CA LEU A 491 6.42 9.96 -17.03
C LEU A 491 7.26 8.79 -16.47
N GLU A 492 8.47 9.06 -16.00
CA GLU A 492 9.39 8.06 -15.45
C GLU A 492 9.02 7.67 -14.03
N ALA A 493 8.70 8.65 -13.18
CA ALA A 493 8.48 8.42 -11.76
C ALA A 493 7.09 7.84 -11.45
N ALA A 494 6.05 8.31 -12.15
CA ALA A 494 4.67 7.92 -11.87
C ALA A 494 3.78 8.04 -13.13
N PRO A 495 3.99 7.21 -14.18
CA PRO A 495 3.35 7.38 -15.48
C PRO A 495 1.81 7.42 -15.45
N LEU A 496 1.18 6.60 -14.60
CA LEU A 496 -0.29 6.61 -14.42
C LEU A 496 -0.77 7.93 -13.81
N ALA A 497 -0.10 8.39 -12.76
CA ALA A 497 -0.45 9.63 -12.08
C ALA A 497 -0.13 10.87 -12.92
N TYR A 498 0.95 10.83 -13.70
CA TYR A 498 1.30 11.82 -14.71
C TYR A 498 0.19 11.94 -15.75
N ALA A 499 -0.26 10.81 -16.33
CA ALA A 499 -1.33 10.81 -17.31
C ALA A 499 -2.63 11.43 -16.76
N ALA A 500 -3.02 11.06 -15.55
CA ALA A 500 -4.21 11.60 -14.90
C ALA A 500 -4.11 13.11 -14.63
N THR A 501 -2.98 13.57 -14.09
CA THR A 501 -2.76 15.00 -13.81
C THR A 501 -2.68 15.83 -15.09
N GLN A 502 -2.06 15.31 -16.16
CA GLN A 502 -2.05 15.96 -17.48
C GLN A 502 -3.47 16.05 -18.09
N ASN A 503 -4.28 15.00 -17.99
CA ASN A 503 -5.68 15.05 -18.43
C ASN A 503 -6.50 16.11 -17.66
N ASN A 504 -6.29 16.21 -16.34
CA ASN A 504 -6.95 17.21 -15.51
C ASN A 504 -6.49 18.64 -15.86
N LEU A 505 -5.20 18.82 -16.12
CA LEU A 505 -4.62 20.09 -16.57
C LEU A 505 -5.21 20.53 -17.92
N GLY A 506 -5.29 19.61 -18.89
CA GLY A 506 -5.91 19.88 -20.19
C GLY A 506 -7.37 20.29 -20.06
N THR A 507 -8.09 19.65 -19.15
CA THR A 507 -9.49 19.97 -18.84
C THR A 507 -9.64 21.36 -18.21
N ALA A 508 -8.77 21.73 -17.28
CA ALA A 508 -8.79 23.06 -16.69
C ALA A 508 -8.47 24.16 -17.71
N TYR A 509 -7.47 23.97 -18.56
CA TYR A 509 -7.17 24.92 -19.65
C TYR A 509 -8.31 25.02 -20.67
N TRP A 510 -8.95 23.90 -21.02
CA TRP A 510 -10.10 23.91 -21.94
C TRP A 510 -11.26 24.72 -21.37
N HIS A 511 -11.56 24.57 -20.07
CA HIS A 511 -12.58 25.37 -19.40
C HIS A 511 -12.20 26.85 -19.34
N LEU A 512 -10.94 27.17 -19.02
CA LEU A 512 -10.44 28.54 -18.99
C LEU A 512 -10.51 29.21 -20.37
N ALA A 513 -10.17 28.50 -21.45
CA ALA A 513 -10.33 29.00 -22.81
C ALA A 513 -11.78 29.33 -23.18
N ASN A 514 -12.74 28.62 -22.58
CA ASN A 514 -14.16 28.73 -22.88
C ASN A 514 -14.94 29.57 -21.85
N GLN A 515 -14.27 30.23 -20.91
CA GLN A 515 -14.90 31.26 -20.09
C GLN A 515 -15.27 32.48 -20.93
N THR A 516 -16.39 33.11 -20.59
CA THR A 516 -16.89 34.30 -21.29
C THR A 516 -16.05 35.55 -21.03
N THR A 517 -15.31 35.57 -19.92
CA THR A 517 -14.39 36.65 -19.52
C THR A 517 -13.04 36.57 -20.22
N THR A 518 -12.66 35.40 -20.73
CA THR A 518 -11.35 35.17 -21.32
C THR A 518 -11.12 36.04 -22.55
N HIS A 519 -10.06 36.85 -22.49
CA HIS A 519 -9.66 37.66 -23.62
C HIS A 519 -9.27 36.77 -24.82
N TYR A 520 -9.57 37.22 -26.03
CA TYR A 520 -9.40 36.41 -27.24
C TYR A 520 -7.94 35.98 -27.49
N ASP A 521 -6.97 36.82 -27.12
CA ASP A 521 -5.55 36.49 -27.24
C ASP A 521 -5.15 35.36 -26.27
N ASP A 522 -5.70 35.38 -25.05
CA ASP A 522 -5.44 34.36 -24.03
C ASP A 522 -6.16 33.04 -24.34
N ARG A 523 -7.35 33.13 -24.98
CA ARG A 523 -8.13 31.96 -25.41
C ARG A 523 -7.32 31.03 -26.31
N ALA A 524 -6.62 31.58 -27.31
CA ALA A 524 -5.81 30.76 -28.22
C ALA A 524 -4.66 30.05 -27.47
N ILE A 525 -4.00 30.76 -26.55
CA ILE A 525 -2.94 30.21 -25.72
C ILE A 525 -3.48 29.07 -24.85
N HIS A 526 -4.61 29.28 -24.16
CA HIS A 526 -5.23 28.27 -23.32
C HIS A 526 -5.67 27.03 -24.10
N LEU A 527 -6.19 27.17 -25.33
CA LEU A 527 -6.51 26.02 -26.19
C LEU A 527 -5.28 25.21 -26.57
N LEU A 528 -4.15 25.87 -26.89
CA LEU A 528 -2.89 25.20 -27.17
C LEU A 528 -2.36 24.47 -25.92
N CYS A 529 -2.37 25.12 -24.75
CA CYS A 529 -2.01 24.47 -23.50
C CYS A 529 -2.92 23.27 -23.17
N ALA A 530 -4.22 23.34 -23.50
CA ALA A 530 -5.12 22.21 -23.34
C ALA A 530 -4.74 21.05 -24.25
N ILE A 531 -4.44 21.33 -25.53
CA ILE A 531 -3.98 20.33 -26.51
C ILE A 531 -2.70 19.66 -26.01
N ASP A 532 -1.69 20.44 -25.62
CA ASP A 532 -0.40 19.92 -25.17
C ASP A 532 -0.57 18.98 -23.96
N ALA A 533 -1.33 19.41 -22.94
CA ALA A 533 -1.59 18.59 -21.75
C ALA A 533 -2.34 17.30 -22.09
N TYR A 534 -3.35 17.35 -22.96
CA TYR A 534 -4.03 16.12 -23.41
C TYR A 534 -3.12 15.20 -24.24
N GLN A 535 -2.24 15.75 -25.08
CA GLN A 535 -1.26 14.95 -25.82
C GLN A 535 -0.29 14.23 -24.87
N GLU A 536 0.21 14.92 -23.85
CA GLU A 536 1.06 14.35 -22.81
C GLU A 536 0.36 13.22 -22.06
N ALA A 537 -0.92 13.39 -21.71
CA ALA A 537 -1.73 12.34 -21.10
C ALA A 537 -1.84 11.10 -22.00
N LEU A 538 -2.13 11.29 -23.29
CA LEU A 538 -2.26 10.20 -24.27
C LEU A 538 -0.92 9.50 -24.54
N MET A 539 0.18 10.26 -24.58
CA MET A 539 1.53 9.72 -24.71
C MET A 539 1.88 8.82 -23.52
N ALA A 540 1.54 9.25 -22.30
CA ALA A 540 1.77 8.47 -21.09
C ALA A 540 0.96 7.16 -21.08
N VAL A 541 -0.30 7.21 -21.55
CA VAL A 541 -1.12 5.99 -21.73
C VAL A 541 -0.48 5.05 -22.75
N GLN A 542 -0.03 5.56 -23.90
CA GLN A 542 0.64 4.74 -24.91
C GLN A 542 1.96 4.12 -24.39
N TYR A 543 2.72 4.88 -23.59
CA TYR A 543 3.90 4.37 -22.91
C TYR A 543 3.55 3.21 -21.96
N LEU A 544 2.48 3.34 -21.17
CA LEU A 544 2.03 2.28 -20.27
C LEU A 544 1.57 1.03 -21.03
N GLU A 545 0.75 1.19 -22.07
CA GLU A 545 0.28 0.08 -22.91
C GLU A 545 1.43 -0.69 -23.57
N SER A 546 2.51 0.00 -23.90
CA SER A 546 3.70 -0.62 -24.51
C SER A 546 4.57 -1.39 -23.52
N ASN A 547 4.46 -1.10 -22.22
CA ASN A 547 5.33 -1.64 -21.18
C ASN A 547 4.63 -2.56 -20.17
N LEU A 548 3.30 -2.62 -20.17
CA LEU A 548 2.50 -3.48 -19.29
C LEU A 548 1.94 -4.68 -20.04
N SER A 549 1.89 -5.85 -19.39
CA SER A 549 1.28 -7.06 -19.97
C SER A 549 -0.25 -6.98 -20.09
N HIS A 550 -0.88 -6.01 -19.44
CA HIS A 550 -2.32 -5.80 -19.40
C HIS A 550 -2.61 -4.30 -19.56
N ALA A 551 -3.82 -3.98 -20.03
CA ALA A 551 -4.26 -2.59 -20.17
C ALA A 551 -4.12 -1.83 -18.83
N PRO A 552 -3.61 -0.59 -18.84
CA PRO A 552 -3.48 0.20 -17.63
C PRO A 552 -4.86 0.52 -17.04
N ALA A 553 -4.98 0.41 -15.72
CA ALA A 553 -6.18 0.86 -15.00
C ALA A 553 -6.14 2.39 -14.87
N LEU A 554 -6.78 3.08 -15.81
CA LEU A 554 -6.85 4.55 -15.83
C LEU A 554 -7.91 5.07 -14.86
N SER A 555 -7.62 6.20 -14.19
CA SER A 555 -8.57 6.91 -13.33
C SER A 555 -9.47 7.91 -14.09
N PHE A 556 -9.42 7.91 -15.42
CA PHE A 556 -10.15 8.82 -16.29
C PHE A 556 -10.60 8.12 -17.57
N ASP A 557 -11.65 8.63 -18.21
CA ASP A 557 -12.16 8.10 -19.47
C ASP A 557 -11.30 8.57 -20.65
N LEU A 558 -10.63 7.63 -21.32
CA LEU A 558 -9.80 7.88 -22.49
C LEU A 558 -10.61 8.42 -23.69
N SER A 559 -11.86 8.01 -23.81
CA SER A 559 -12.78 8.46 -24.87
C SER A 559 -13.19 9.92 -24.63
N ALA A 560 -13.41 10.30 -23.37
CA ALA A 560 -13.65 11.69 -22.98
C ALA A 560 -12.41 12.56 -23.23
N THR A 561 -11.21 12.03 -22.96
CA THR A 561 -9.94 12.72 -23.26
C THR A 561 -9.83 13.00 -24.75
N HIS A 562 -10.10 12.00 -25.60
CA HIS A 562 -10.15 12.15 -27.05
C HIS A 562 -11.23 13.13 -27.52
N HIS A 563 -12.38 13.16 -26.86
CA HIS A 563 -13.43 14.13 -27.14
C HIS A 563 -12.95 15.57 -26.91
N HIS A 564 -12.40 15.84 -25.72
CA HIS A 564 -11.99 17.19 -25.33
C HIS A 564 -10.82 17.71 -26.16
N ILE A 565 -9.79 16.89 -26.40
CA ILE A 565 -8.68 17.30 -27.29
C ILE A 565 -9.17 17.54 -28.72
N GLY A 566 -10.12 16.74 -29.21
CA GLY A 566 -10.74 16.94 -30.53
C GLY A 566 -11.48 18.27 -30.62
N LEU A 567 -12.22 18.66 -29.58
CA LEU A 567 -12.87 19.97 -29.48
C LEU A 567 -11.85 21.11 -29.43
N ALA A 568 -10.77 20.95 -28.65
CA ALA A 568 -9.71 21.96 -28.56
C ALA A 568 -9.03 22.19 -29.92
N TYR A 569 -8.70 21.12 -30.66
CA TYR A 569 -8.18 21.21 -32.02
C TYR A 569 -9.15 21.93 -32.97
N TYR A 570 -10.42 21.56 -32.93
CA TYR A 570 -11.44 22.18 -33.77
C TYR A 570 -11.56 23.68 -33.49
N GLN A 571 -11.70 24.07 -32.22
CA GLN A 571 -11.82 25.47 -31.80
C GLN A 571 -10.58 26.27 -32.23
N THR A 572 -9.39 25.73 -32.04
CA THR A 572 -8.14 26.38 -32.45
C THR A 572 -8.08 26.62 -33.97
N ALA A 573 -8.59 25.66 -34.77
CA ALA A 573 -8.60 25.77 -36.23
C ALA A 573 -9.59 26.82 -36.77
N ILE A 574 -10.72 27.01 -36.09
CA ILE A 574 -11.76 27.97 -36.49
C ILE A 574 -11.57 29.35 -35.88
N GLU A 575 -10.69 29.49 -34.88
CA GLU A 575 -10.43 30.76 -34.19
C GLU A 575 -9.93 31.81 -35.18
N THR A 576 -10.69 32.88 -35.36
CA THR A 576 -10.48 33.82 -36.48
C THR A 576 -9.24 34.69 -36.33
N ARG A 577 -8.78 34.87 -35.08
CA ARG A 577 -7.65 35.74 -34.72
C ARG A 577 -6.34 34.99 -34.48
N SER A 578 -6.31 33.66 -34.64
CA SER A 578 -5.06 32.92 -34.52
C SER A 578 -4.12 33.22 -35.69
N GLU A 579 -2.82 33.23 -35.41
CA GLU A 579 -1.75 33.42 -36.40
C GLU A 579 -1.59 32.23 -37.38
N LEU A 580 -2.43 31.19 -37.24
CA LEU A 580 -2.36 29.98 -38.04
C LEU A 580 -2.70 30.24 -39.50
N ASP A 581 -1.82 29.73 -40.37
CA ASP A 581 -2.07 29.74 -41.81
C ASP A 581 -3.18 28.73 -42.20
N GLN A 582 -3.62 28.79 -43.46
CA GLN A 582 -4.69 27.92 -43.95
C GLN A 582 -4.31 26.43 -43.92
N ALA A 583 -3.03 26.09 -44.16
CA ALA A 583 -2.56 24.71 -44.14
C ALA A 583 -2.51 24.15 -42.71
N GLU A 584 -2.08 24.96 -41.74
CA GLU A 584 -2.09 24.65 -40.32
C GLU A 584 -3.50 24.44 -39.81
N ARG A 585 -4.44 25.33 -40.14
CA ARG A 585 -5.86 25.17 -39.77
C ARG A 585 -6.43 23.85 -40.29
N VAL A 586 -6.12 23.48 -41.53
CA VAL A 586 -6.53 22.19 -42.11
C VAL A 586 -5.91 21.01 -41.35
N LYS A 587 -4.63 21.09 -40.97
CA LYS A 587 -4.00 20.05 -40.12
C LYS A 587 -4.71 19.90 -38.77
N PHE A 588 -5.00 21.01 -38.09
CA PHE A 588 -5.74 20.99 -36.83
C PHE A 588 -7.13 20.36 -36.99
N LEU A 589 -7.87 20.65 -38.07
CA LEU A 589 -9.16 20.02 -38.34
C LEU A 589 -9.04 18.51 -38.57
N HIS A 590 -7.99 18.04 -39.25
CA HIS A 590 -7.74 16.60 -39.38
C HIS A 590 -7.39 15.95 -38.03
N HIS A 591 -6.62 16.62 -37.17
CA HIS A 591 -6.39 16.15 -35.80
C HIS A 591 -7.69 16.10 -34.99
N ALA A 592 -8.53 17.13 -35.10
CA ALA A 592 -9.86 17.14 -34.48
C ALA A 592 -10.69 15.93 -34.91
N LEU A 593 -10.77 15.67 -36.22
CA LEU A 593 -11.52 14.54 -36.75
C LEU A 593 -10.98 13.21 -36.24
N LYS A 594 -9.65 13.01 -36.28
CA LYS A 594 -9.00 11.79 -35.80
C LYS A 594 -9.37 11.50 -34.33
N HIS A 595 -9.34 12.52 -33.48
CA HIS A 595 -9.66 12.37 -32.07
C HIS A 595 -11.16 12.14 -31.83
N GLN A 596 -12.05 12.81 -32.57
CA GLN A 596 -13.49 12.52 -32.47
C GLN A 596 -13.84 11.10 -32.94
N VAL A 597 -13.14 10.57 -33.94
CA VAL A 597 -13.32 9.18 -34.37
C VAL A 597 -12.94 8.20 -33.26
N ARG A 598 -11.82 8.42 -32.57
CA ARG A 598 -11.40 7.58 -31.43
C ARG A 598 -12.38 7.67 -30.25
N SER A 599 -12.87 8.87 -29.96
CA SER A 599 -13.91 9.08 -28.94
C SER A 599 -15.18 8.30 -29.27
N ALA A 600 -15.67 8.41 -30.51
CA ALA A 600 -16.88 7.71 -30.96
C ALA A 600 -16.72 6.18 -30.95
N GLN A 601 -15.52 5.65 -31.22
CA GLN A 601 -15.23 4.21 -31.10
C GLN A 601 -15.33 3.73 -29.65
N GLY A 602 -14.78 4.48 -28.70
CA GLY A 602 -14.86 4.13 -27.28
C GLY A 602 -16.28 4.21 -26.68
N TRP A 603 -17.13 5.04 -27.27
CA TRP A 603 -18.54 5.19 -26.88
C TRP A 603 -19.54 4.49 -27.82
N GLU A 604 -19.12 3.51 -28.62
CA GLU A 604 -20.01 2.91 -29.64
C GLU A 604 -21.30 2.33 -29.05
N ASN A 605 -21.28 1.89 -27.79
CA ASN A 605 -22.42 1.30 -27.11
C ASN A 605 -23.28 2.31 -26.34
N GLN A 606 -23.03 3.61 -26.49
CA GLN A 606 -23.73 4.68 -25.78
C GLN A 606 -24.52 5.56 -26.77
N PRO A 607 -25.86 5.38 -26.86
CA PRO A 607 -26.69 6.02 -27.90
C PRO A 607 -26.65 7.56 -27.88
N GLU A 608 -26.52 8.15 -26.69
CA GLU A 608 -26.47 9.62 -26.53
C GLU A 608 -25.24 10.22 -27.21
N PHE A 609 -24.10 9.54 -27.10
CA PHE A 609 -22.83 9.99 -27.69
C PHE A 609 -22.76 9.76 -29.19
N GLN A 610 -23.43 8.72 -29.71
CA GLN A 610 -23.50 8.48 -31.16
C GLN A 610 -24.11 9.67 -31.92
N LYS A 611 -25.19 10.27 -31.39
CA LYS A 611 -25.83 11.44 -32.02
C LYS A 611 -24.93 12.68 -31.99
N SER A 612 -24.24 12.90 -30.87
CA SER A 612 -23.26 14.00 -30.74
C SER A 612 -22.10 13.84 -31.73
N ALA A 613 -21.59 12.61 -31.90
CA ALA A 613 -20.49 12.31 -32.81
C ALA A 613 -20.81 12.65 -34.27
N VAL A 614 -22.02 12.35 -34.75
CA VAL A 614 -22.45 12.70 -36.12
C VAL A 614 -22.36 14.22 -36.34
N GLY A 615 -22.94 15.01 -35.44
CA GLY A 615 -22.91 16.47 -35.55
C GLY A 615 -21.48 17.03 -35.54
N GLN A 616 -20.60 16.46 -34.72
CA GLN A 616 -19.19 16.85 -34.66
C GLN A 616 -18.43 16.50 -35.94
N PHE A 617 -18.62 15.29 -36.48
CA PHE A 617 -18.03 14.90 -37.77
C PHE A 617 -18.48 15.84 -38.87
N SER A 618 -19.78 16.11 -38.98
CA SER A 618 -20.34 17.01 -39.98
C SER A 618 -19.76 18.42 -39.88
N GLN A 619 -19.65 18.98 -38.66
CA GLN A 619 -19.06 20.31 -38.45
C GLN A 619 -17.59 20.37 -38.88
N ILE A 620 -16.78 19.38 -38.46
CA ILE A 620 -15.36 19.33 -38.82
C ILE A 620 -15.19 19.17 -40.34
N ILE A 621 -15.97 18.28 -40.97
CA ILE A 621 -15.88 18.02 -42.42
C ILE A 621 -16.32 19.24 -43.23
N LYS A 622 -17.36 19.98 -42.80
CA LYS A 622 -17.74 21.27 -43.42
C LYS A 622 -16.60 22.28 -43.31
N ALA A 623 -15.98 22.42 -42.14
CA ALA A 623 -14.86 23.32 -41.94
C ALA A 623 -13.64 22.94 -42.81
N ILE A 624 -13.39 21.65 -43.02
CA ILE A 624 -12.35 21.15 -43.95
C ILE A 624 -12.71 21.49 -45.39
N TYR A 625 -13.95 21.27 -45.81
CA TYR A 625 -14.42 21.58 -47.17
C TYR A 625 -14.26 23.07 -47.49
N GLU A 626 -14.67 23.95 -46.57
CA GLU A 626 -14.53 25.40 -46.73
C GLU A 626 -13.06 25.85 -46.96
N ARG A 627 -12.09 25.09 -46.42
CA ARG A 627 -10.67 25.46 -46.42
C ARG A 627 -9.82 24.67 -47.41
N ASN A 628 -10.21 23.46 -47.80
CA ASN A 628 -9.43 22.54 -48.63
C ASN A 628 -10.28 21.87 -49.74
N GLY A 629 -11.50 22.36 -49.97
CA GLY A 629 -12.39 21.92 -51.03
C GLY A 629 -12.77 20.43 -50.97
N ILE A 630 -13.20 19.92 -52.12
CA ILE A 630 -13.72 18.54 -52.27
C ILE A 630 -12.65 17.49 -51.95
N GLN A 631 -11.37 17.78 -52.26
CA GLN A 631 -10.29 16.84 -52.00
C GLN A 631 -10.10 16.62 -50.49
N GLY A 632 -10.05 17.71 -49.71
CA GLY A 632 -9.98 17.64 -48.25
C GLY A 632 -11.21 16.97 -47.64
N GLN A 633 -12.41 17.29 -48.15
CA GLN A 633 -13.66 16.66 -47.70
C GLN A 633 -13.65 15.15 -47.94
N THR A 634 -13.20 14.69 -49.10
CA THR A 634 -13.13 13.26 -49.46
C THR A 634 -12.15 12.52 -48.54
N GLN A 635 -10.98 13.12 -48.27
CA GLN A 635 -10.00 12.58 -47.33
C GLN A 635 -10.50 12.54 -45.88
N ALA A 636 -11.34 13.50 -45.48
CA ALA A 636 -11.96 13.52 -44.17
C ALA A 636 -13.02 12.42 -44.05
N LEU A 637 -13.90 12.30 -45.05
CA LEU A 637 -14.94 11.26 -45.10
C LEU A 637 -14.37 9.84 -45.06
N SER A 638 -13.20 9.59 -45.65
CA SER A 638 -12.56 8.27 -45.58
C SER A 638 -12.09 7.86 -44.18
N GLN A 639 -12.04 8.80 -43.23
CA GLN A 639 -11.67 8.55 -41.84
C GLN A 639 -12.89 8.30 -40.94
N VAL A 640 -14.10 8.64 -41.41
CA VAL A 640 -15.35 8.46 -40.64
C VAL A 640 -15.70 6.96 -40.61
N PRO A 641 -16.01 6.38 -39.44
CA PRO A 641 -16.39 4.97 -39.38
C PRO A 641 -17.65 4.67 -40.20
N PRO A 642 -17.75 3.52 -40.88
CA PRO A 642 -18.87 3.18 -41.76
C PRO A 642 -20.26 3.32 -41.10
N ALA A 643 -20.35 3.04 -39.80
CA ALA A 643 -21.59 3.15 -39.02
C ALA A 643 -22.17 4.57 -39.00
N PHE A 644 -21.31 5.60 -39.06
CA PHE A 644 -21.73 7.01 -39.01
C PHE A 644 -21.85 7.63 -40.40
N LEU A 645 -21.20 7.05 -41.42
CA LEU A 645 -21.04 7.67 -42.73
C LEU A 645 -22.38 8.07 -43.39
N ALA A 646 -23.39 7.18 -43.36
CA ALA A 646 -24.69 7.46 -43.95
C ALA A 646 -25.48 8.58 -43.23
N GLN A 647 -25.20 8.83 -41.95
CA GLN A 647 -25.82 9.92 -41.18
C GLN A 647 -25.07 11.23 -41.42
N VAL A 648 -23.73 11.20 -41.37
CA VAL A 648 -22.87 12.34 -41.68
C VAL A 648 -23.14 12.86 -43.09
N MET A 649 -23.22 11.97 -44.09
CA MET A 649 -23.52 12.34 -45.49
C MET A 649 -24.91 12.96 -45.68
N ARG A 650 -25.85 12.76 -44.75
CA ARG A 650 -27.17 13.43 -44.79
C ARG A 650 -27.14 14.84 -44.21
N GLU A 651 -26.14 15.15 -43.37
CA GLU A 651 -25.98 16.47 -42.76
C GLU A 651 -25.06 17.40 -43.54
N LEU A 652 -24.16 16.84 -44.35
CA LEU A 652 -23.30 17.56 -45.30
C LEU A 652 -24.11 18.03 -46.51
#